data_AF-A0A847H0L5-F1
#
_entry.id   AF-A0A847H0L5-F1
#
_cell.length_a   1.000
_cell.length_b   1.000
_cell.length_c   1.000
_cell.angle_alpha   90.00
_cell.angle_beta   90.00
_cell.angle_gamma   90.00
#
_symmetry.space_group_name_H-M   'P 1'
#
loop_
_entity.id
_entity.type
_entity.pdbx_description
1 polymer ?
#
loop_
_entity_poly.entity_id
_entity_poly.type
_entity_poly.pdbx_seq_one_letter_code
_entity_poly.pdbx_strand_id
1 'polypeptide(L)'
;MRFRFAVSCFAIASVCLAAKIARTSAVAAEFHAAPCEGTYPHHLQGICTNERDAIYWSFTTTLVKTDRQGKVLQKIPVASHHGDICFDDGKIYVAVNLGKFNDAAGRADSWVYVYDAGDLSFLKKHEVQQVFHGAGGIGIRNGQFFVVGGLPEGVNENYVYQYDQDFRFVKKHVINSGYTLMGIQTATFADGQWWFGCYGKPQVMLKTDESFRLLGKYEFDCSLGIVGLSEGLFLVARGRSQVGKGCSGRVMLAHTEPDKGLVVNDEITITVFEPPGKDLRPSIGPGRPVLISGRFLTPAGRTALAQSYSWGMAISADESTAVLLSRGAFQVISTAEPKVVDRFPAFGQKAPQWLEDGAYMGCALSPDSQKLYLGSANRGEIVVYDLKSRSAVDRININGDGYQDSFLGDFLLSADGRLLYGVDQFNYRMVVVDLGQRRVVRSVRVGRNPFGICLSPDATYAWVSNVGMFEYPLLPGVTPKSGPTAGLSFPAYGVPSKESEEGVVAEGKKIPGLGSPNHPDAMSVFKVELMTGRVEAKIKTGYLVGQRRGNINTVGGASPSTVVAGQRFAYVSNATNDTISVIDVRRNAIVDQIELLVPGLETLRGVLPFSIALSPDEQSLYVACAGLNAVAVVDLERRRLAGYIPAGWFCSLVHVSRDGKRLFVCSSKGVGSGPNGGRGFVAPARGSHPGDIMQGLFQVIDVPDAARLAEYTRQVVANTYQKRQLTDDGRNPLPPAPRLRPSPVRHIVFIVKENRTFDQVFGERKNVVGDPTLAGLGCHVTVVNKAGAKVEDVNVSPNHQALADRFALCDNFYCDSDQSNTGHRWVVGVYPNEWVEVNARSRIEARLFSTAPGRRYVAGAAAGVFPEDYNEAGALWEHLDRHRVPFFNFGFGTEMPASIEEQIHKYTGMQMRVSIPLPKPLFDNTSRKFATFNMHIPDQFRVDMFEEEYREKWASGRESFPRLVTMVLPNDHLTDESPSTGYPFKESYMADNDLALARVVRFLSRTPYWKNMLIIVTEDDPQGGRDHVDAHRSLLMLIGPYVKKGWVSSTLLDFGSIMKMIFTLLDLPSLNQFDATAAMPSDCFSDEPDFTPYTPQPVDPRLFDPAKALKPFERGFDWSRLLDSPAMDDPEDMRSGFEQEDRRSETRPLPGVAPLFLRPTGARGAEK
;
A
#
# COMPACT_ATOMS: atom_id res chain seq x y z
N MET A 1 6.64 53.51 24.53
CA MET A 1 6.64 54.23 23.24
C MET A 1 7.89 53.78 22.48
N ARG A 2 7.76 53.39 21.20
CA ARG A 2 8.76 52.72 20.32
C ARG A 2 9.11 51.25 20.63
N PHE A 3 8.20 50.31 20.37
CA PHE A 3 8.48 48.90 19.98
C PHE A 3 7.18 48.15 19.58
N ARG A 4 6.30 48.79 18.81
CA ARG A 4 5.00 48.21 18.38
C ARG A 4 4.64 48.43 16.90
N PHE A 5 5.61 48.80 16.05
CA PHE A 5 5.36 49.08 14.63
C PHE A 5 6.02 48.10 13.63
N ALA A 6 6.65 47.01 14.10
CA ALA A 6 7.35 46.06 13.22
C ALA A 6 6.60 44.73 12.96
N VAL A 7 5.48 44.45 13.66
CA VAL A 7 4.83 43.12 13.59
C VAL A 7 3.61 43.10 12.64
N SER A 8 3.07 44.25 12.23
CA SER A 8 1.89 44.30 11.36
C SER A 8 2.17 44.38 9.85
N CYS A 9 3.44 44.53 9.42
CA CYS A 9 3.77 44.52 7.98
C CYS A 9 4.12 43.12 7.43
N PHE A 10 4.46 42.15 8.28
CA PHE A 10 4.79 40.78 7.83
C PHE A 10 3.56 39.87 7.66
N ALA A 11 2.42 40.19 8.30
CA ALA A 11 1.21 39.39 8.18
C ALA A 11 0.40 39.68 6.89
N ILE A 12 0.56 40.86 6.29
CA ILE A 12 -0.19 41.27 5.09
C ILE A 12 0.56 40.89 3.80
N ALA A 13 1.89 40.75 3.84
CA ALA A 13 2.69 40.29 2.70
C ALA A 13 2.51 38.78 2.43
N SER A 14 2.34 37.94 3.47
CA SER A 14 2.17 36.49 3.32
C SER A 14 0.79 36.09 2.80
N VAL A 15 -0.25 36.89 3.08
CA VAL A 15 -1.64 36.65 2.61
C VAL A 15 -1.81 37.10 1.15
N CYS A 16 -1.12 38.16 0.72
CA CYS A 16 -1.12 38.58 -0.69
C CYS A 16 -0.24 37.72 -1.61
N LEU A 17 0.77 37.01 -1.06
CA LEU A 17 1.57 36.05 -1.82
C LEU A 17 0.84 34.71 -2.00
N ALA A 18 0.08 34.27 -1.00
CA ALA A 18 -0.81 33.10 -1.11
C ALA A 18 -1.96 33.31 -2.12
N ALA A 19 -2.51 34.53 -2.20
CA ALA A 19 -3.61 34.85 -3.13
C ALA A 19 -3.15 35.05 -4.59
N LYS A 20 -1.86 35.29 -4.85
CA LYS A 20 -1.31 35.39 -6.22
C LYS A 20 -0.81 34.06 -6.79
N ILE A 21 -0.60 33.05 -5.94
CA ILE A 21 -0.25 31.67 -6.35
C ILE A 21 -1.51 30.82 -6.61
N ALA A 22 -2.70 31.28 -6.19
CA ALA A 22 -3.99 30.60 -6.38
C ALA A 22 -4.68 30.83 -7.75
N ARG A 23 -3.99 31.39 -8.75
CA ARG A 23 -4.51 31.54 -10.13
C ARG A 23 -3.54 30.95 -11.14
N THR A 24 -3.46 29.62 -11.18
CA THR A 24 -3.07 28.81 -12.35
C THR A 24 -3.20 27.33 -11.97
N SER A 25 -4.42 26.90 -11.61
CA SER A 25 -4.78 25.47 -11.57
C SER A 25 -4.99 24.97 -12.99
N ALA A 26 -3.90 24.87 -13.75
CA ALA A 26 -3.89 24.16 -15.02
C ALA A 26 -3.60 22.68 -14.76
N VAL A 27 -4.52 21.83 -15.21
CA VAL A 27 -4.36 20.37 -15.36
C VAL A 27 -2.92 20.04 -15.78
N ALA A 28 -2.28 19.08 -15.11
CA ALA A 28 -1.04 18.51 -15.61
C ALA A 28 -1.35 17.70 -16.89
N ALA A 29 -1.40 18.35 -18.06
CA ALA A 29 -1.38 17.70 -19.36
C ALA A 29 -0.02 17.00 -19.57
N GLU A 30 0.08 15.89 -20.29
CA GLU A 30 1.39 15.26 -20.52
C GLU A 30 2.23 15.99 -21.58
N PHE A 31 3.47 15.55 -21.76
CA PHE A 31 4.28 15.99 -22.89
C PHE A 31 3.93 15.16 -24.13
N HIS A 32 3.73 15.85 -25.26
CA HIS A 32 3.41 15.26 -26.55
C HIS A 32 4.37 15.79 -27.60
N ALA A 33 4.30 15.23 -28.81
CA ALA A 33 5.00 15.81 -29.94
C ALA A 33 4.59 17.28 -30.13
N ALA A 34 5.55 18.19 -30.00
CA ALA A 34 5.31 19.63 -29.99
C ALA A 34 6.46 20.39 -30.69
N PRO A 35 6.17 21.41 -31.51
CA PRO A 35 7.20 22.29 -32.05
C PRO A 35 7.62 23.34 -31.01
N CYS A 36 8.91 23.67 -30.93
CA CYS A 36 9.33 24.89 -30.23
C CYS A 36 8.90 26.10 -31.06
N GLU A 37 8.00 26.93 -30.51
CA GLU A 37 7.48 28.10 -31.20
C GLU A 37 8.62 29.08 -31.57
N GLY A 38 8.64 29.50 -32.84
CA GLY A 38 9.60 30.47 -33.38
C GLY A 38 10.76 29.88 -34.18
N THR A 39 11.66 30.77 -34.59
CA THR A 39 12.89 30.45 -35.34
C THR A 39 14.09 31.10 -34.67
N TYR A 40 15.19 30.35 -34.57
CA TYR A 40 16.36 30.70 -33.79
C TYR A 40 17.61 30.83 -34.68
N PRO A 41 18.58 31.70 -34.36
CA PRO A 41 19.73 31.94 -35.23
C PRO A 41 20.59 30.71 -35.51
N HIS A 42 20.70 29.80 -34.54
CA HIS A 42 21.56 28.62 -34.60
C HIS A 42 20.81 27.35 -34.19
N HIS A 43 21.40 26.19 -34.47
CA HIS A 43 20.73 24.91 -34.33
C HIS A 43 20.46 24.53 -32.86
N LEU A 44 19.44 23.69 -32.68
CA LEU A 44 19.09 23.04 -31.42
C LEU A 44 20.21 22.08 -31.00
N GLN A 45 20.49 22.01 -29.71
CA GLN A 45 21.61 21.25 -29.13
C GLN A 45 21.17 20.31 -28.02
N GLY A 46 20.03 20.60 -27.38
CA GLY A 46 19.48 19.75 -26.32
C GLY A 46 18.11 20.21 -25.84
N ILE A 47 17.45 19.32 -25.09
CA ILE A 47 16.20 19.62 -24.38
C ILE A 47 16.20 18.99 -23.00
N CYS A 48 15.48 19.59 -22.06
CA CYS A 48 15.08 18.95 -20.81
C CYS A 48 13.66 19.36 -20.43
N THR A 49 13.12 18.72 -19.39
CA THR A 49 11.85 19.12 -18.80
C THR A 49 11.94 19.10 -17.28
N ASN A 50 11.07 19.86 -16.62
CA ASN A 50 10.82 19.74 -15.19
C ASN A 50 9.83 18.60 -14.86
N GLU A 51 9.41 17.81 -15.86
CA GLU A 51 8.38 16.75 -15.82
C GLU A 51 6.99 17.22 -15.37
N ARG A 52 6.88 18.51 -15.09
CA ARG A 52 5.64 19.20 -14.79
C ARG A 52 5.29 19.90 -16.07
N ASP A 53 5.34 21.21 -16.14
CA ASP A 53 4.65 22.06 -17.12
C ASP A 53 5.50 22.63 -18.26
N ALA A 54 6.82 22.42 -18.28
CA ALA A 54 7.71 23.14 -19.20
C ALA A 54 8.70 22.24 -19.95
N ILE A 55 8.99 22.64 -21.20
CA ILE A 55 10.14 22.15 -21.98
C ILE A 55 11.18 23.26 -22.05
N TYR A 56 12.42 22.93 -21.73
CA TYR A 56 13.56 23.83 -21.87
C TYR A 56 14.36 23.40 -23.10
N TRP A 57 14.65 24.36 -23.97
CA TRP A 57 15.34 24.14 -25.24
C TRP A 57 16.65 24.90 -25.24
N SER A 58 17.73 24.18 -25.52
CA SER A 58 19.06 24.74 -25.67
C SER A 58 19.39 24.86 -27.15
N PHE A 59 19.26 26.06 -27.69
CA PHE A 59 19.87 26.41 -28.98
C PHE A 59 21.26 26.99 -28.74
N THR A 60 22.14 26.85 -29.73
CA THR A 60 23.57 27.20 -29.61
C THR A 60 23.82 28.61 -29.04
N THR A 61 22.92 29.56 -29.27
CA THR A 61 23.01 30.95 -28.77
C THR A 61 21.74 31.42 -28.04
N THR A 62 20.79 30.53 -27.73
CA THR A 62 19.50 30.92 -27.14
C THR A 62 18.94 29.83 -26.24
N LEU A 63 18.60 30.18 -25.00
CA LEU A 63 17.78 29.32 -24.13
C LEU A 63 16.31 29.72 -24.25
N VAL A 64 15.44 28.72 -24.32
CA VAL A 64 13.99 28.90 -24.46
C VAL A 64 13.29 28.03 -23.44
N LYS A 65 12.28 28.60 -22.78
CA LYS A 65 11.30 27.89 -21.96
C LYS A 65 9.97 27.94 -22.69
N THR A 66 9.37 26.79 -22.93
CA THR A 66 8.01 26.69 -23.48
C THR A 66 7.08 26.00 -22.50
N ASP A 67 5.77 26.13 -22.73
CA ASP A 67 4.81 25.17 -22.19
C ASP A 67 4.94 23.81 -22.91
N ARG A 68 4.10 22.85 -22.53
CA ARG A 68 4.09 21.49 -23.09
C ARG A 68 3.64 21.42 -24.55
N GLN A 69 2.93 22.43 -25.03
CA GLN A 69 2.51 22.55 -26.43
C GLN A 69 3.60 23.24 -27.27
N GLY A 70 4.70 23.63 -26.64
CA GLY A 70 5.84 24.26 -27.30
C GLY A 70 5.69 25.76 -27.50
N LYS A 71 4.69 26.39 -26.88
CA LYS A 71 4.50 27.85 -26.90
C LYS A 71 5.54 28.52 -26.01
N VAL A 72 6.23 29.54 -26.50
CA VAL A 72 7.28 30.25 -25.76
C VAL A 72 6.70 30.98 -24.55
N LEU A 73 7.19 30.62 -23.37
CA LEU A 73 6.96 31.33 -22.11
C LEU A 73 8.06 32.36 -21.87
N GLN A 74 9.32 31.98 -22.15
CA GLN A 74 10.47 32.86 -22.00
C GLN A 74 11.62 32.45 -22.92
N LYS A 75 12.47 33.41 -23.29
CA LYS A 75 13.73 33.14 -23.99
C LYS A 75 14.79 34.18 -23.66
N ILE A 76 16.06 33.77 -23.65
CA ILE A 76 17.21 34.65 -23.41
C ILE A 76 18.36 34.36 -24.38
N PRO A 77 19.13 35.38 -24.79
CA PRO A 77 20.40 35.14 -25.47
C PRO A 77 21.40 34.53 -24.49
N VAL A 78 22.24 33.62 -24.97
CA VAL A 78 23.31 33.01 -24.19
C VAL A 78 24.63 33.01 -24.96
N ALA A 79 25.74 32.71 -24.28
CA ALA A 79 27.03 32.56 -24.92
C ALA A 79 26.94 31.50 -26.04
N SER A 80 27.68 31.71 -27.14
CA SER A 80 27.71 30.72 -28.22
C SER A 80 28.22 29.37 -27.71
N HIS A 81 27.78 28.28 -28.34
CA HIS A 81 28.10 26.89 -28.00
C HIS A 81 27.45 26.33 -26.72
N HIS A 82 26.22 26.73 -26.41
CA HIS A 82 25.38 25.97 -25.48
C HIS A 82 25.01 24.61 -26.08
N GLY A 83 25.39 23.54 -25.40
CA GLY A 83 25.17 22.14 -25.74
C GLY A 83 23.89 21.59 -25.11
N ASP A 84 23.92 20.31 -24.72
CA ASP A 84 22.79 19.66 -24.04
C ASP A 84 22.51 20.27 -22.67
N ILE A 85 21.32 19.99 -22.16
CA ILE A 85 20.74 20.60 -20.97
C ILE A 85 20.07 19.54 -20.10
N CYS A 86 20.20 19.64 -18.78
CA CYS A 86 19.44 18.84 -17.82
C CYS A 86 18.77 19.71 -16.74
N PHE A 87 17.75 19.18 -16.08
CA PHE A 87 17.00 19.86 -15.01
C PHE A 87 17.27 19.18 -13.66
N ASP A 88 17.48 19.98 -12.61
CA ASP A 88 17.51 19.50 -11.23
C ASP A 88 17.13 20.63 -10.26
N ASP A 89 16.31 20.30 -9.27
CA ASP A 89 15.93 21.19 -8.14
C ASP A 89 15.65 22.66 -8.55
N GLY A 90 14.76 22.86 -9.53
CA GLY A 90 14.35 24.19 -9.98
C GLY A 90 15.40 24.94 -10.79
N LYS A 91 16.48 24.29 -11.21
CA LYS A 91 17.57 24.85 -12.01
C LYS A 91 17.76 24.04 -13.29
N ILE A 92 18.30 24.70 -14.30
CA ILE A 92 18.76 24.05 -15.52
C ILE A 92 20.28 24.18 -15.64
N TYR A 93 20.91 23.11 -16.09
CA TYR A 93 22.35 22.96 -16.21
C TYR A 93 22.68 22.68 -17.67
N VAL A 94 23.52 23.51 -18.28
CA VAL A 94 23.84 23.42 -19.72
C VAL A 94 25.33 23.16 -19.89
N ALA A 95 25.69 22.11 -20.64
CA ALA A 95 27.07 21.88 -21.06
C ALA A 95 27.48 22.94 -22.09
N VAL A 96 28.63 23.59 -21.91
CA VAL A 96 29.08 24.67 -22.80
C VAL A 96 30.56 24.47 -23.14
N ASN A 97 30.91 24.61 -24.42
CA ASN A 97 32.31 24.63 -24.86
C ASN A 97 32.64 25.94 -25.59
N LEU A 98 33.49 26.77 -25.02
CA LEU A 98 33.90 28.06 -25.60
C LEU A 98 35.17 27.97 -26.46
N GLY A 99 35.83 26.80 -26.48
CA GLY A 99 37.04 26.52 -27.24
C GLY A 99 36.79 25.72 -28.52
N LYS A 100 37.80 25.02 -29.02
CA LYS A 100 37.66 24.13 -30.20
C LYS A 100 37.08 22.78 -29.80
N PHE A 101 35.79 22.59 -30.09
CA PHE A 101 35.12 21.30 -29.90
C PHE A 101 35.75 20.22 -30.79
N ASN A 102 35.91 19.02 -30.24
CA ASN A 102 36.41 17.84 -30.94
C ASN A 102 37.86 17.95 -31.47
N ASP A 103 38.68 18.82 -30.88
CA ASP A 103 40.08 19.03 -31.27
C ASP A 103 40.99 18.00 -30.59
N ALA A 104 41.79 17.27 -31.38
CA ALA A 104 42.70 16.23 -30.87
C ALA A 104 43.77 16.78 -29.93
N ALA A 105 44.15 18.06 -30.08
CA ALA A 105 45.11 18.74 -29.20
C ALA A 105 44.47 19.23 -27.88
N GLY A 106 43.18 18.97 -27.64
CA GLY A 106 42.49 19.31 -26.39
C GLY A 106 42.32 20.80 -26.16
N ARG A 107 42.22 21.61 -27.22
CA ARG A 107 42.00 23.06 -27.12
C ARG A 107 40.54 23.43 -26.88
N ALA A 108 39.81 22.56 -26.16
CA ALA A 108 38.47 22.84 -25.68
C ALA A 108 38.51 23.82 -24.49
N ASP A 109 37.37 24.44 -24.21
CA ASP A 109 37.17 25.23 -22.99
C ASP A 109 35.81 24.88 -22.41
N SER A 110 35.80 23.90 -21.51
CA SER A 110 34.60 23.15 -21.10
C SER A 110 34.01 23.65 -19.77
N TRP A 111 32.72 23.98 -19.81
CA TRP A 111 31.96 24.57 -18.70
C TRP A 111 30.59 23.93 -18.53
N VAL A 112 29.99 24.11 -17.35
CA VAL A 112 28.56 23.94 -17.12
C VAL A 112 27.96 25.24 -16.61
N TYR A 113 26.98 25.78 -17.32
CA TYR A 113 26.27 26.99 -16.95
C TYR A 113 24.97 26.64 -16.22
N VAL A 114 24.64 27.40 -15.18
CA VAL A 114 23.48 27.17 -14.32
C VAL A 114 22.53 28.36 -14.41
N TYR A 115 21.26 28.08 -14.67
CA TYR A 115 20.20 29.09 -14.73
C TYR A 115 19.03 28.70 -13.84
N ASP A 116 18.28 29.70 -13.37
CA ASP A 116 17.01 29.49 -12.70
C ASP A 116 15.97 28.99 -13.72
N ALA A 117 15.27 27.89 -13.42
CA ALA A 117 14.30 27.33 -14.36
C ALA A 117 12.98 28.13 -14.40
N GLY A 118 12.71 28.94 -13.39
CA GLY A 118 11.57 29.83 -13.30
C GLY A 118 11.64 30.92 -14.36
N ASP A 119 12.75 31.67 -14.36
CA ASP A 119 12.92 32.87 -15.18
C ASP A 119 14.14 32.89 -16.12
N LEU A 120 14.85 31.76 -16.26
CA LEU A 120 16.08 31.63 -17.06
C LEU A 120 17.21 32.59 -16.65
N SER A 121 17.18 33.20 -15.46
CA SER A 121 18.26 34.07 -15.01
C SER A 121 19.54 33.28 -14.79
N PHE A 122 20.68 33.84 -15.23
CA PHE A 122 21.99 33.22 -15.03
C PHE A 122 22.37 33.24 -13.55
N LEU A 123 22.72 32.08 -12.99
CA LEU A 123 23.07 31.95 -11.58
C LEU A 123 24.60 31.86 -11.40
N LYS A 124 25.24 30.90 -12.07
CA LYS A 124 26.69 30.64 -11.98
C LYS A 124 27.17 29.73 -13.10
N LYS A 125 28.48 29.51 -13.18
CA LYS A 125 29.10 28.48 -14.04
C LYS A 125 30.17 27.69 -13.30
N HIS A 126 30.39 26.46 -13.73
CA HIS A 126 31.37 25.51 -13.20
C HIS A 126 32.37 25.10 -14.28
N GLU A 127 33.64 25.01 -13.93
CA GLU A 127 34.68 24.48 -14.83
C GLU A 127 34.64 22.96 -14.87
N VAL A 128 34.65 22.37 -16.07
CA VAL A 128 34.65 20.91 -16.29
C VAL A 128 35.72 20.51 -17.31
N GLN A 129 36.93 21.02 -17.13
CA GLN A 129 38.04 20.87 -18.09
C GLN A 129 38.53 19.41 -18.26
N GLN A 130 38.12 18.48 -17.38
CA GLN A 130 38.38 17.05 -17.57
C GLN A 130 37.70 16.52 -18.85
N VAL A 131 36.63 17.17 -19.30
CA VAL A 131 35.99 16.93 -20.61
C VAL A 131 36.86 17.54 -21.72
N PHE A 132 38.02 16.92 -21.91
CA PHE A 132 39.19 17.44 -22.62
C PHE A 132 38.95 17.78 -24.10
N HIS A 133 38.00 17.09 -24.75
CA HIS A 133 37.67 17.31 -26.16
C HIS A 133 36.42 18.19 -26.36
N GLY A 134 35.94 18.84 -25.30
CA GLY A 134 34.81 19.78 -25.32
C GLY A 134 33.55 19.16 -24.75
N ALA A 135 32.94 19.85 -23.79
CA ALA A 135 31.63 19.50 -23.24
C ALA A 135 30.54 19.71 -24.29
N GLY A 136 29.88 18.61 -24.66
CA GLY A 136 28.76 18.58 -25.60
C GLY A 136 27.43 18.31 -24.90
N GLY A 137 27.43 17.38 -23.94
CA GLY A 137 26.22 16.95 -23.25
C GLY A 137 26.31 16.80 -21.75
N ILE A 138 25.16 16.74 -21.07
CA ILE A 138 25.07 16.57 -19.63
C ILE A 138 23.82 15.78 -19.24
N GLY A 139 23.98 14.85 -18.30
CA GLY A 139 22.86 14.17 -17.64
C GLY A 139 23.02 14.18 -16.12
N ILE A 140 21.95 13.82 -15.41
CA ILE A 140 21.94 13.75 -13.94
C ILE A 140 21.40 12.40 -13.47
N ARG A 141 21.98 11.87 -12.39
CA ARG A 141 21.48 10.69 -11.69
C ARG A 141 21.82 10.77 -10.21
N ASN A 142 20.84 10.55 -9.33
CA ASN A 142 21.03 10.56 -7.88
C ASN A 142 21.74 11.81 -7.34
N GLY A 143 21.46 12.98 -7.95
CA GLY A 143 22.11 14.25 -7.64
C GLY A 143 23.56 14.38 -8.12
N GLN A 144 24.08 13.44 -8.90
CA GLN A 144 25.41 13.52 -9.51
C GLN A 144 25.29 13.89 -10.99
N PHE A 145 26.22 14.70 -11.48
CA PHE A 145 26.23 15.17 -12.87
C PHE A 145 27.22 14.37 -13.72
N PHE A 146 26.82 14.09 -14.95
CA PHE A 146 27.57 13.29 -15.90
C PHE A 146 27.73 14.08 -17.19
N VAL A 147 28.93 14.62 -17.41
CA VAL A 147 29.24 15.45 -18.58
C VAL A 147 29.93 14.60 -19.64
N VAL A 148 29.51 14.77 -20.89
CA VAL A 148 29.96 14.03 -22.07
C VAL A 148 30.32 14.99 -23.19
N GLY A 149 30.96 14.51 -24.27
CA GLY A 149 31.36 15.40 -25.34
C GLY A 149 32.19 14.78 -26.45
N GLY A 150 33.07 15.62 -27.01
CA GLY A 150 33.81 15.36 -28.25
C GLY A 150 34.63 14.07 -28.26
N LEU A 151 34.67 13.43 -29.42
CA LEU A 151 35.52 12.28 -29.72
C LEU A 151 36.32 12.49 -31.03
N PRO A 152 37.60 12.88 -30.96
CA PRO A 152 38.40 13.15 -32.15
C PRO A 152 38.65 11.87 -32.94
N GLU A 153 38.95 12.02 -34.23
CA GLU A 153 39.28 10.91 -35.11
C GLU A 153 40.46 10.08 -34.55
N GLY A 154 40.35 8.75 -34.60
CA GLY A 154 41.35 7.82 -34.07
C GLY A 154 41.12 7.34 -32.63
N VAL A 155 40.12 7.86 -31.90
CA VAL A 155 39.74 7.38 -30.56
C VAL A 155 38.52 6.45 -30.64
N ASN A 156 38.64 5.21 -30.18
CA ASN A 156 37.61 4.18 -30.36
C ASN A 156 36.69 3.94 -29.14
N GLU A 157 36.65 4.87 -28.19
CA GLU A 157 35.88 4.74 -26.95
C GLU A 157 35.31 6.10 -26.53
N ASN A 158 34.07 6.12 -26.06
CA ASN A 158 33.46 7.34 -25.51
C ASN A 158 33.73 7.46 -24.01
N TYR A 159 33.72 8.69 -23.51
CA TYR A 159 34.03 8.99 -22.11
C TYR A 159 32.89 9.74 -21.43
N VAL A 160 32.58 9.36 -20.19
CA VAL A 160 31.62 10.05 -19.32
C VAL A 160 32.34 10.54 -18.07
N TYR A 161 32.21 11.81 -17.76
CA TYR A 161 32.90 12.45 -16.65
C TYR A 161 31.90 12.74 -15.54
N GLN A 162 32.07 12.07 -14.40
CA GLN A 162 31.18 12.17 -13.26
C GLN A 162 31.64 13.28 -12.30
N TYR A 163 30.68 14.07 -11.84
CA TYR A 163 30.84 15.15 -10.88
C TYR A 163 29.83 15.01 -9.74
N ASP A 164 30.18 15.51 -8.55
CA ASP A 164 29.24 15.63 -7.43
C ASP A 164 28.31 16.85 -7.57
N GLN A 165 27.46 17.08 -6.55
CA GLN A 165 26.51 18.21 -6.52
C GLN A 165 27.17 19.59 -6.57
N ASP A 166 28.44 19.69 -6.18
CA ASP A 166 29.24 20.91 -6.18
C ASP A 166 30.10 21.04 -7.46
N PHE A 167 29.90 20.15 -8.44
CA PHE A 167 30.72 20.01 -9.65
C PHE A 167 32.20 19.72 -9.38
N ARG A 168 32.51 18.99 -8.31
CA ARG A 168 33.86 18.42 -8.11
C ARG A 168 33.98 17.11 -8.88
N PHE A 169 35.08 16.95 -9.61
CA PHE A 169 35.33 15.76 -10.41
C PHE A 169 35.46 14.51 -9.51
N VAL A 170 34.70 13.47 -9.84
CA VAL A 170 34.67 12.20 -9.10
C VAL A 170 35.48 11.15 -9.85
N LYS A 171 35.08 10.82 -11.09
CA LYS A 171 35.77 9.83 -11.93
C LYS A 171 35.41 9.95 -13.41
N LYS A 172 36.29 9.43 -14.26
CA LYS A 172 36.07 9.20 -15.70
C LYS A 172 35.62 7.75 -15.91
N HIS A 173 34.55 7.57 -16.65
CA HIS A 173 34.05 6.27 -17.12
C HIS A 173 34.32 6.10 -18.61
N VAL A 174 34.41 4.85 -19.06
CA VAL A 174 34.71 4.48 -20.44
C VAL A 174 33.56 3.64 -20.99
N ILE A 175 33.06 4.01 -22.17
CA ILE A 175 32.07 3.25 -22.94
C ILE A 175 32.78 2.67 -24.16
N ASN A 176 32.97 1.35 -24.15
CA ASN A 176 33.57 0.57 -25.25
C ASN A 176 32.63 0.49 -26.46
N SER A 177 32.44 1.61 -27.16
CA SER A 177 31.42 1.83 -28.20
C SER A 177 31.95 1.79 -29.64
N GLY A 178 33.27 1.65 -29.79
CA GLY A 178 33.94 1.98 -31.04
C GLY A 178 33.90 3.49 -31.32
N TYR A 179 34.46 3.91 -32.45
CA TYR A 179 34.37 5.31 -32.87
C TYR A 179 32.90 5.71 -33.09
N THR A 180 32.54 6.89 -32.56
CA THR A 180 31.31 7.63 -32.87
C THR A 180 31.73 9.01 -33.35
N LEU A 181 31.38 9.36 -34.58
CA LEU A 181 31.82 10.60 -35.22
C LEU A 181 31.47 11.82 -34.34
N MET A 182 32.48 12.60 -33.91
CA MET A 182 32.31 13.77 -33.02
C MET A 182 31.82 13.50 -31.59
N GLY A 183 31.61 12.24 -31.18
CA GLY A 183 31.32 11.86 -29.80
C GLY A 183 29.85 12.01 -29.38
N ILE A 184 29.63 11.99 -28.07
CA ILE A 184 28.29 12.06 -27.46
C ILE A 184 27.89 13.52 -27.27
N GLN A 185 26.70 13.86 -27.78
CA GLN A 185 26.12 15.20 -27.65
C GLN A 185 25.04 15.26 -26.57
N THR A 186 24.27 14.19 -26.34
CA THR A 186 23.15 14.21 -25.39
C THR A 186 23.17 13.01 -24.45
N ALA A 187 22.65 13.18 -23.23
CA ALA A 187 22.64 12.13 -22.22
C ALA A 187 21.39 12.17 -21.32
N THR A 188 20.73 11.03 -21.14
CA THR A 188 19.69 10.86 -20.13
C THR A 188 19.82 9.53 -19.41
N PHE A 189 19.43 9.49 -18.13
CA PHE A 189 19.34 8.27 -17.34
C PHE A 189 17.86 7.95 -17.13
N ALA A 190 17.42 6.82 -17.68
CA ALA A 190 16.03 6.37 -17.64
C ALA A 190 15.98 4.84 -17.62
N ASP A 191 15.02 4.27 -16.90
CA ASP A 191 14.80 2.82 -16.80
C ASP A 191 16.04 2.03 -16.36
N GLY A 192 16.77 2.56 -15.37
CA GLY A 192 18.00 1.94 -14.85
C GLY A 192 19.15 1.92 -15.86
N GLN A 193 19.07 2.69 -16.95
CA GLN A 193 19.99 2.64 -18.08
C GLN A 193 20.38 4.04 -18.53
N TRP A 194 21.56 4.17 -19.14
CA TRP A 194 21.96 5.40 -19.80
C TRP A 194 21.70 5.35 -21.29
N TRP A 195 21.22 6.46 -21.82
CA TRP A 195 20.90 6.66 -23.22
C TRP A 195 21.65 7.89 -23.73
N PHE A 196 22.46 7.68 -24.77
CA PHE A 196 23.36 8.70 -25.30
C PHE A 196 23.11 8.95 -26.78
N GLY A 197 22.85 10.19 -27.17
CA GLY A 197 22.79 10.59 -28.57
C GLY A 197 24.15 11.06 -29.06
N CYS A 198 24.69 10.40 -30.08
CA CYS A 198 25.97 10.77 -30.69
C CYS A 198 25.76 11.73 -31.85
N TYR A 199 26.67 12.69 -31.99
CA TYR A 199 26.67 13.61 -33.12
C TYR A 199 27.21 12.92 -34.39
N GLY A 200 27.14 13.59 -35.55
CA GLY A 200 27.71 13.08 -36.82
C GLY A 200 26.82 12.15 -37.64
N LYS A 201 27.33 11.70 -38.80
CA LYS A 201 26.70 10.73 -39.72
C LYS A 201 27.57 9.46 -39.83
N PRO A 202 27.01 8.24 -39.65
CA PRO A 202 25.62 7.95 -39.28
C PRO A 202 25.29 8.44 -37.86
N GLN A 203 24.03 8.84 -37.66
CA GLN A 203 23.54 9.24 -36.34
C GLN A 203 23.29 7.97 -35.52
N VAL A 204 23.94 7.87 -34.37
CA VAL A 204 23.89 6.67 -33.54
C VAL A 204 23.51 7.00 -32.11
N MET A 205 22.74 6.09 -31.51
CA MET A 205 22.40 6.10 -30.10
C MET A 205 23.15 4.97 -29.40
N LEU A 206 23.76 5.27 -28.25
CA LEU A 206 24.35 4.26 -27.38
C LEU A 206 23.45 4.03 -26.17
N LYS A 207 23.35 2.76 -25.77
CA LYS A 207 22.65 2.33 -24.56
C LYS A 207 23.62 1.62 -23.66
N THR A 208 23.67 1.96 -22.38
CA THR A 208 24.52 1.29 -21.39
C THR A 208 23.76 0.92 -20.13
N ASP A 209 24.31 -0.02 -19.37
CA ASP A 209 23.87 -0.24 -17.99
C ASP A 209 24.28 0.91 -17.08
N GLU A 210 23.91 0.80 -15.82
CA GLU A 210 24.25 1.75 -14.77
C GLU A 210 25.76 1.99 -14.56
N SER A 211 26.59 1.03 -14.97
CA SER A 211 28.04 1.04 -14.84
C SER A 211 28.75 1.39 -16.16
N PHE A 212 28.02 1.94 -17.13
CA PHE A 212 28.52 2.35 -18.45
C PHE A 212 29.01 1.20 -19.34
N ARG A 213 28.61 -0.04 -19.05
CA ARG A 213 28.84 -1.18 -19.96
C ARG A 213 27.88 -1.07 -21.13
N LEU A 214 28.41 -1.11 -22.35
CA LEU A 214 27.60 -1.03 -23.57
C LEU A 214 26.61 -2.20 -23.63
N LEU A 215 25.33 -1.87 -23.72
CA LEU A 215 24.22 -2.80 -23.94
C LEU A 215 23.80 -2.84 -25.41
N GLY A 216 23.96 -1.72 -26.13
CA GLY A 216 23.65 -1.68 -27.56
C GLY A 216 24.05 -0.37 -28.23
N LYS A 217 24.18 -0.43 -29.55
CA LYS A 217 24.46 0.70 -30.46
C LYS A 217 23.44 0.64 -31.60
N TYR A 218 22.66 1.69 -31.75
CA TYR A 218 21.48 1.71 -32.62
C TYR A 218 21.56 2.87 -33.61
N GLU A 219 21.10 2.67 -34.84
CA GLU A 219 20.92 3.74 -35.82
C GLU A 219 19.66 4.54 -35.50
N PHE A 220 19.74 5.38 -34.48
CA PHE A 220 18.67 6.28 -34.07
C PHE A 220 19.26 7.65 -33.73
N ASP A 221 18.69 8.70 -34.32
CA ASP A 221 19.08 10.05 -33.98
C ASP A 221 18.38 10.50 -32.70
N CYS A 222 19.14 10.88 -31.69
CA CYS A 222 18.66 11.65 -30.54
C CYS A 222 19.71 12.70 -30.11
N SER A 223 20.58 13.10 -31.04
CA SER A 223 21.74 13.95 -30.76
C SER A 223 21.39 15.41 -30.51
N LEU A 224 20.13 15.81 -30.68
CA LEU A 224 19.65 17.18 -30.46
C LEU A 224 18.76 17.30 -29.22
N GLY A 225 18.55 16.19 -28.51
CA GLY A 225 17.95 16.15 -27.19
C GLY A 225 17.22 14.82 -26.94
N ILE A 226 17.37 14.31 -25.72
CA ILE A 226 16.70 13.09 -25.25
C ILE A 226 16.36 13.25 -23.77
N VAL A 227 15.13 12.90 -23.38
CA VAL A 227 14.67 12.96 -21.99
C VAL A 227 13.82 11.74 -21.71
N GLY A 228 14.14 10.98 -20.65
CA GLY A 228 13.25 9.93 -20.15
C GLY A 228 12.01 10.53 -19.47
N LEU A 229 10.84 9.96 -19.71
CA LEU A 229 9.58 10.38 -19.08
C LEU A 229 9.05 9.33 -18.08
N SER A 230 8.90 8.08 -18.53
CA SER A 230 8.36 6.93 -17.81
C SER A 230 8.87 5.63 -18.45
N GLU A 231 8.54 4.45 -17.89
CA GLU A 231 9.07 3.15 -18.31
C GLU A 231 9.01 2.92 -19.83
N GLY A 232 10.16 3.04 -20.48
CA GLY A 232 10.34 2.85 -21.91
C GLY A 232 9.89 4.03 -22.78
N LEU A 233 9.51 5.18 -22.22
CA LEU A 233 8.99 6.36 -22.93
C LEU A 233 9.94 7.57 -22.83
N PHE A 234 10.20 8.19 -23.98
CA PHE A 234 11.19 9.26 -24.14
C PHE A 234 10.63 10.43 -24.95
N LEU A 235 11.06 11.66 -24.62
CA LEU A 235 11.04 12.77 -25.57
C LEU A 235 12.35 12.82 -26.33
N VAL A 236 12.27 12.84 -27.65
CA VAL A 236 13.43 13.01 -28.53
C VAL A 236 13.24 14.27 -29.36
N ALA A 237 14.28 15.09 -29.43
CA ALA A 237 14.24 16.34 -30.17
C ALA A 237 14.79 16.21 -31.59
N ARG A 238 14.18 16.95 -32.51
CA ARG A 238 14.57 17.09 -33.91
C ARG A 238 14.71 18.57 -34.23
N GLY A 239 15.71 18.90 -35.04
CA GLY A 239 15.96 20.27 -35.50
C GLY A 239 15.95 20.38 -37.03
N ARG A 240 15.54 21.54 -37.55
CA ARG A 240 15.69 21.87 -38.98
C ARG A 240 16.33 23.24 -39.12
N SER A 241 17.41 23.32 -39.89
CA SER A 241 18.06 24.58 -40.24
C SER A 241 17.79 24.90 -41.70
N GLN A 242 17.33 26.12 -42.00
CA GLN A 242 17.12 26.62 -43.35
C GLN A 242 17.97 27.88 -43.58
N VAL A 243 18.79 27.86 -44.63
CA VAL A 243 19.65 28.99 -45.00
C VAL A 243 18.78 30.25 -45.19
N GLY A 244 19.09 31.32 -44.45
CA GLY A 244 18.35 32.59 -44.50
C GLY A 244 17.02 32.63 -43.73
N LYS A 245 16.56 31.52 -43.12
CA LYS A 245 15.28 31.43 -42.38
C LYS A 245 15.42 30.99 -40.91
N GLY A 246 16.63 30.74 -40.44
CA GLY A 246 16.92 30.30 -39.06
C GLY A 246 16.71 28.80 -38.84
N CYS A 247 16.72 28.40 -37.57
CA CYS A 247 16.61 27.04 -37.09
C CYS A 247 15.33 26.86 -36.27
N SER A 248 14.66 25.71 -36.41
CA SER A 248 13.52 25.32 -35.58
C SER A 248 13.82 24.03 -34.83
N GLY A 249 13.11 23.81 -33.72
CA GLY A 249 13.15 22.59 -32.93
C GLY A 249 11.75 21.99 -32.77
N ARG A 250 11.67 20.69 -32.60
CA ARG A 250 10.45 20.00 -32.16
C ARG A 250 10.81 18.78 -31.32
N VAL A 251 9.90 18.35 -30.45
CA VAL A 251 9.95 17.07 -29.76
C VAL A 251 9.01 16.07 -30.41
N MET A 252 9.34 14.79 -30.25
CA MET A 252 8.53 13.64 -30.61
C MET A 252 8.57 12.65 -29.45
N LEU A 253 7.52 11.84 -29.31
CA LEU A 253 7.53 10.71 -28.41
C LEU A 253 8.26 9.55 -29.08
N ALA A 254 9.16 8.94 -28.34
CA ALA A 254 9.83 7.71 -28.72
C ALA A 254 9.63 6.66 -27.62
N HIS A 255 9.54 5.39 -28.01
CA HIS A 255 9.49 4.28 -27.07
C HIS A 255 10.56 3.25 -27.36
N THR A 256 10.87 2.42 -26.37
CA THR A 256 11.91 1.40 -26.50
C THR A 256 11.43 0.19 -27.29
N GLU A 257 12.25 -0.27 -28.23
CA GLU A 257 12.09 -1.57 -28.91
C GLU A 257 13.37 -2.40 -28.71
N PRO A 258 13.28 -3.70 -28.29
CA PRO A 258 14.45 -4.51 -27.97
C PRO A 258 15.54 -4.54 -29.05
N ASP A 259 15.13 -4.65 -30.33
CA ASP A 259 16.07 -4.80 -31.46
C ASP A 259 16.48 -3.46 -32.09
N LYS A 260 15.75 -2.37 -31.80
CA LYS A 260 15.93 -1.06 -32.47
C LYS A 260 16.36 0.05 -31.53
N GLY A 261 16.39 -0.20 -30.22
CA GLY A 261 16.72 0.80 -29.21
C GLY A 261 15.52 1.71 -28.97
N LEU A 262 15.35 2.76 -29.78
CA LEU A 262 14.20 3.66 -29.74
C LEU A 262 13.50 3.69 -31.12
N VAL A 263 12.18 3.85 -31.10
CA VAL A 263 11.34 4.04 -32.28
C VAL A 263 10.33 5.15 -32.04
N VAL A 264 9.88 5.77 -33.13
CA VAL A 264 8.87 6.83 -33.14
C VAL A 264 7.72 6.32 -34.00
N ASN A 265 6.64 5.83 -33.37
CA ASN A 265 5.44 5.34 -34.06
C ASN A 265 4.21 6.15 -33.62
N ASP A 266 3.16 6.18 -34.46
CA ASP A 266 1.86 6.79 -34.14
C ASP A 266 1.00 5.91 -33.20
N GLU A 267 1.30 4.61 -33.11
CA GLU A 267 0.69 3.65 -32.16
C GLU A 267 1.73 3.21 -31.12
N ILE A 268 1.37 3.31 -29.83
CA ILE A 268 2.26 2.94 -28.73
C ILE A 268 1.93 1.51 -28.29
N THR A 269 2.89 0.61 -28.49
CA THR A 269 2.83 -0.74 -27.91
C THR A 269 3.57 -0.73 -26.58
N ILE A 270 2.92 -1.17 -25.51
CA ILE A 270 3.50 -1.26 -24.18
C ILE A 270 3.48 -2.69 -23.66
N THR A 271 4.45 -3.02 -22.80
CA THR A 271 4.43 -4.27 -22.05
C THR A 271 3.75 -4.04 -20.71
N VAL A 272 2.71 -4.82 -20.41
CA VAL A 272 2.09 -4.85 -19.09
C VAL A 272 2.26 -6.22 -18.45
N PHE A 273 2.20 -6.24 -17.13
CA PHE A 273 2.09 -7.46 -16.34
C PHE A 273 0.62 -7.70 -15.97
N GLU A 274 0.18 -8.94 -16.03
CA GLU A 274 -1.17 -9.37 -15.65
C GLU A 274 -1.13 -10.80 -15.09
N PRO A 275 -2.12 -11.24 -14.29
CA PRO A 275 -2.09 -12.58 -13.75
C PRO A 275 -2.44 -13.58 -14.86
N PRO A 276 -1.81 -14.76 -14.88
CA PRO A 276 -1.97 -15.72 -15.98
C PRO A 276 -3.37 -16.35 -16.03
N GLY A 277 -4.15 -16.26 -14.94
CA GLY A 277 -5.54 -16.72 -14.83
C GLY A 277 -6.59 -15.62 -14.94
N LYS A 278 -6.28 -14.42 -15.48
CA LYS A 278 -7.22 -13.28 -15.52
C LYS A 278 -8.59 -13.56 -16.18
N ASP A 279 -8.65 -14.54 -17.09
CA ASP A 279 -9.87 -14.90 -17.83
C ASP A 279 -10.54 -16.17 -17.25
N LEU A 280 -10.12 -16.60 -16.05
CA LEU A 280 -10.63 -17.78 -15.36
C LEU A 280 -11.40 -17.37 -14.09
N ARG A 281 -11.96 -18.37 -13.39
CA ARG A 281 -12.48 -18.21 -12.03
C ARG A 281 -11.59 -18.97 -11.04
N PRO A 282 -11.54 -18.57 -9.77
CA PRO A 282 -10.82 -19.31 -8.73
C PRO A 282 -11.28 -20.77 -8.68
N SER A 283 -10.36 -21.67 -8.35
CA SER A 283 -10.67 -23.10 -8.28
C SER A 283 -9.76 -23.84 -7.31
N ILE A 284 -10.37 -24.75 -6.55
CA ILE A 284 -9.71 -25.63 -5.58
C ILE A 284 -9.87 -27.10 -6.05
N GLY A 285 -8.92 -27.61 -6.82
CA GLY A 285 -9.05 -28.96 -7.40
C GLY A 285 -7.74 -29.59 -7.82
N PRO A 286 -7.72 -30.90 -8.12
CA PRO A 286 -6.53 -31.59 -8.63
C PRO A 286 -6.11 -30.97 -9.96
N GLY A 287 -4.84 -30.59 -10.09
CA GLY A 287 -4.31 -29.92 -11.28
C GLY A 287 -3.53 -28.66 -10.92
N ARG A 288 -3.84 -27.54 -11.60
CA ARG A 288 -3.25 -26.21 -11.39
C ARG A 288 -4.32 -25.26 -10.82
N PRO A 289 -4.52 -25.22 -9.48
CA PRO A 289 -5.46 -24.30 -8.83
C PRO A 289 -5.26 -22.85 -9.27
N VAL A 290 -6.36 -22.11 -9.33
CA VAL A 290 -6.39 -20.67 -9.62
C VAL A 290 -6.77 -19.95 -8.34
N LEU A 291 -5.89 -19.07 -7.87
CA LEU A 291 -6.16 -18.22 -6.72
C LEU A 291 -7.13 -17.09 -7.08
N ILE A 292 -7.67 -16.48 -6.04
CA ILE A 292 -8.54 -15.29 -6.11
C ILE A 292 -7.86 -14.05 -6.73
N SER A 293 -6.53 -14.05 -6.85
CA SER A 293 -5.73 -13.04 -7.58
C SER A 293 -5.42 -13.45 -9.03
N GLY A 294 -5.97 -14.57 -9.51
CA GLY A 294 -5.71 -15.12 -10.83
C GLY A 294 -4.34 -15.78 -10.98
N ARG A 295 -3.53 -15.82 -9.91
CA ARG A 295 -2.26 -16.55 -9.86
C ARG A 295 -2.50 -18.06 -9.84
N PHE A 296 -1.57 -18.82 -10.42
CA PHE A 296 -1.62 -20.27 -10.37
C PHE A 296 -0.87 -20.83 -9.16
N LEU A 297 -1.28 -22.00 -8.69
CA LEU A 297 -0.49 -22.81 -7.76
C LEU A 297 -0.03 -24.10 -8.42
N THR A 298 1.26 -24.40 -8.30
CA THR A 298 1.85 -25.68 -8.70
C THR A 298 2.91 -26.13 -7.68
N PRO A 299 2.50 -26.46 -6.44
CA PRO A 299 3.44 -26.73 -5.36
C PRO A 299 4.39 -27.89 -5.69
N ALA A 300 5.68 -27.75 -5.35
CA ALA A 300 6.68 -28.79 -5.58
C ALA A 300 6.61 -29.91 -4.52
N GLY A 301 7.20 -31.06 -4.86
CA GLY A 301 7.31 -32.19 -3.95
C GLY A 301 5.97 -32.91 -3.70
N ARG A 302 5.92 -33.63 -2.58
CA ARG A 302 4.75 -34.41 -2.18
C ARG A 302 3.95 -33.63 -1.15
N THR A 303 2.62 -33.66 -1.23
CA THR A 303 1.77 -32.73 -0.49
C THR A 303 0.70 -33.41 0.35
N ALA A 304 0.35 -32.80 1.48
CA ALA A 304 -0.83 -33.14 2.29
C ALA A 304 -1.68 -31.87 2.50
N LEU A 305 -3.00 -31.99 2.33
CA LEU A 305 -3.90 -30.92 2.76
C LEU A 305 -3.89 -30.85 4.30
N ALA A 306 -3.74 -29.63 4.81
CA ALA A 306 -3.73 -29.32 6.22
C ALA A 306 -4.88 -28.36 6.56
N GLN A 307 -5.11 -28.14 7.84
CA GLN A 307 -5.96 -27.06 8.30
C GLN A 307 -5.32 -25.72 7.92
N SER A 308 -6.14 -24.72 7.60
CA SER A 308 -5.68 -23.36 7.36
C SER A 308 -5.02 -22.74 8.60
N TYR A 309 -4.25 -21.67 8.36
CA TYR A 309 -3.62 -20.83 9.37
C TYR A 309 -2.78 -21.61 10.40
N SER A 310 -1.97 -22.56 9.91
CA SER A 310 -0.95 -23.20 10.72
C SER A 310 0.26 -22.29 10.85
N TRP A 311 0.46 -21.73 12.05
CA TRP A 311 1.52 -20.75 12.32
C TRP A 311 2.70 -21.34 13.11
N GLY A 312 2.53 -22.54 13.68
CA GLY A 312 3.58 -23.30 14.35
C GLY A 312 3.85 -24.63 13.65
N MET A 313 5.13 -25.02 13.58
CA MET A 313 5.53 -26.34 13.08
C MET A 313 6.63 -26.94 13.97
N ALA A 314 6.46 -28.20 14.38
CA ALA A 314 7.48 -28.98 15.07
C ALA A 314 7.78 -30.28 14.31
N ILE A 315 9.06 -30.62 14.15
CA ILE A 315 9.50 -31.85 13.49
C ILE A 315 10.08 -32.80 14.55
N SER A 316 9.74 -34.09 14.48
CA SER A 316 10.25 -35.11 15.40
C SER A 316 11.76 -35.33 15.21
N ALA A 317 12.42 -35.86 16.23
CA ALA A 317 13.87 -36.05 16.18
C ALA A 317 14.34 -37.04 15.09
N ASP A 318 13.49 -38.00 14.73
CA ASP A 318 13.70 -38.93 13.62
C ASP A 318 13.16 -38.42 12.27
N GLU A 319 12.60 -37.21 12.25
CA GLU A 319 11.95 -36.56 11.11
C GLU A 319 10.79 -37.34 10.50
N SER A 320 10.25 -38.35 11.17
CA SER A 320 9.12 -39.16 10.66
C SER A 320 7.77 -38.44 10.79
N THR A 321 7.70 -37.44 11.68
CA THR A 321 6.47 -36.77 12.09
C THR A 321 6.65 -35.26 12.08
N ALA A 322 5.68 -34.55 11.51
CA ALA A 322 5.51 -33.11 11.66
C ALA A 322 4.24 -32.81 12.45
N VAL A 323 4.26 -31.80 13.31
CA VAL A 323 3.08 -31.25 13.97
C VAL A 323 2.85 -29.84 13.47
N LEU A 324 1.62 -29.56 13.03
CA LEU A 324 1.18 -28.22 12.66
C LEU A 324 0.18 -27.69 13.70
N LEU A 325 0.42 -26.48 14.18
CA LEU A 325 -0.43 -25.79 15.15
C LEU A 325 -1.26 -24.70 14.46
N SER A 326 -2.58 -24.81 14.55
CA SER A 326 -3.55 -23.81 14.10
C SER A 326 -4.43 -23.37 15.27
N ARG A 327 -5.23 -22.31 15.07
CA ARG A 327 -6.23 -21.92 16.08
C ARG A 327 -7.18 -23.09 16.40
N GLY A 328 -7.28 -23.42 17.68
CA GLY A 328 -8.21 -24.45 18.18
C GLY A 328 -7.87 -25.90 17.81
N ALA A 329 -6.75 -26.16 17.12
CA ALA A 329 -6.37 -27.53 16.74
C ALA A 329 -4.86 -27.68 16.49
N PHE A 330 -4.35 -28.89 16.62
CA PHE A 330 -3.08 -29.27 16.01
C PHE A 330 -3.26 -30.56 15.20
N GLN A 331 -2.40 -30.73 14.19
CA GLN A 331 -2.40 -31.89 13.30
C GLN A 331 -1.04 -32.59 13.38
N VAL A 332 -1.07 -33.91 13.45
CA VAL A 332 0.11 -34.77 13.34
C VAL A 332 0.15 -35.31 11.92
N ILE A 333 1.28 -35.14 11.24
CA ILE A 333 1.47 -35.43 9.82
C ILE A 333 2.65 -36.40 9.68
N SER A 334 2.48 -37.47 8.91
CA SER A 334 3.61 -38.32 8.50
C SER A 334 4.42 -37.62 7.41
N THR A 335 5.73 -37.61 7.52
CA THR A 335 6.62 -36.97 6.53
C THR A 335 7.06 -37.92 5.41
N ALA A 336 7.08 -39.23 5.70
CA ALA A 336 7.48 -40.26 4.75
C ALA A 336 6.45 -40.39 3.63
N GLU A 337 5.16 -40.30 3.95
CA GLU A 337 4.06 -40.16 3.01
C GLU A 337 3.17 -39.03 3.53
N PRO A 338 3.33 -37.79 3.02
CA PRO A 338 2.62 -36.62 3.53
C PRO A 338 1.12 -36.85 3.68
N LYS A 339 0.68 -37.02 4.91
CA LYS A 339 -0.71 -37.28 5.28
C LYS A 339 -0.95 -36.92 6.74
N VAL A 340 -2.08 -36.28 7.01
CA VAL A 340 -2.58 -36.07 8.38
C VAL A 340 -2.94 -37.44 8.98
N VAL A 341 -2.18 -37.86 10.00
CA VAL A 341 -2.38 -39.14 10.70
C VAL A 341 -3.19 -38.98 11.99
N ASP A 342 -3.13 -37.79 12.61
CA ASP A 342 -4.00 -37.43 13.73
C ASP A 342 -4.34 -35.93 13.70
N ARG A 343 -5.48 -35.58 14.31
CA ARG A 343 -5.89 -34.20 14.59
C ARG A 343 -6.52 -34.15 15.98
N PHE A 344 -6.08 -33.19 16.78
CA PHE A 344 -6.70 -32.92 18.07
C PHE A 344 -7.24 -31.48 18.14
N PRO A 345 -8.50 -31.29 18.58
CA PRO A 345 -9.51 -32.33 18.75
C PRO A 345 -9.91 -32.92 17.37
N ALA A 346 -10.67 -34.02 17.32
CA ALA A 346 -11.19 -34.50 16.05
C ALA A 346 -12.16 -33.46 15.42
N PHE A 347 -12.41 -33.52 14.12
CA PHE A 347 -13.39 -32.62 13.48
C PHE A 347 -14.78 -32.77 14.13
N GLY A 348 -15.49 -31.64 14.27
CA GLY A 348 -16.80 -31.58 14.94
C GLY A 348 -16.75 -31.62 16.48
N GLN A 349 -15.58 -31.89 17.08
CA GLN A 349 -15.41 -31.78 18.53
C GLN A 349 -14.98 -30.37 18.91
N LYS A 350 -15.53 -29.87 20.02
CA LYS A 350 -15.16 -28.56 20.57
C LYS A 350 -13.72 -28.61 21.09
N ALA A 351 -12.92 -27.63 20.70
CA ALA A 351 -11.58 -27.47 21.24
C ALA A 351 -11.64 -27.18 22.75
N PRO A 352 -10.75 -27.77 23.55
CA PRO A 352 -10.66 -27.38 24.95
C PRO A 352 -10.19 -25.93 25.06
N GLN A 353 -10.66 -25.23 26.10
CA GLN A 353 -10.48 -23.78 26.22
C GLN A 353 -9.01 -23.32 26.09
N TRP A 354 -8.06 -24.12 26.59
CA TRP A 354 -6.64 -23.80 26.52
C TRP A 354 -6.05 -23.81 25.10
N LEU A 355 -6.69 -24.51 24.16
CA LEU A 355 -6.29 -24.58 22.76
C LEU A 355 -7.07 -23.56 21.94
N GLU A 356 -8.37 -23.40 22.25
CA GLU A 356 -9.26 -22.40 21.63
C GLU A 356 -8.82 -20.96 21.92
N ASP A 357 -8.45 -20.69 23.18
CA ASP A 357 -7.97 -19.37 23.63
C ASP A 357 -6.45 -19.21 23.49
N GLY A 358 -5.73 -20.29 23.20
CA GLY A 358 -4.30 -20.37 23.46
C GLY A 358 -3.37 -20.72 22.30
N ALA A 359 -3.85 -21.23 21.17
CA ALA A 359 -2.94 -21.49 20.05
C ALA A 359 -2.45 -20.18 19.39
N TYR A 360 -1.14 -20.03 19.24
CA TYR A 360 -0.47 -18.99 18.46
C TYR A 360 0.59 -19.67 17.56
N MET A 361 1.90 -19.42 17.79
CA MET A 361 2.99 -20.01 16.99
C MET A 361 3.77 -21.11 17.72
N GLY A 362 3.98 -20.98 19.03
CA GLY A 362 4.90 -21.86 19.76
C GLY A 362 4.43 -23.31 19.90
N CYS A 363 5.18 -24.24 19.32
CA CYS A 363 5.05 -25.68 19.55
C CYS A 363 6.40 -26.40 19.43
N ALA A 364 6.63 -27.43 20.25
CA ALA A 364 7.85 -28.24 20.19
C ALA A 364 7.62 -29.69 20.62
N LEU A 365 8.34 -30.63 20.03
CA LEU A 365 8.33 -32.04 20.42
C LEU A 365 9.47 -32.33 21.39
N SER A 366 9.18 -33.12 22.41
CA SER A 366 10.20 -33.74 23.28
C SER A 366 11.18 -34.60 22.46
N PRO A 367 12.42 -34.80 22.95
CA PRO A 367 13.44 -35.59 22.23
C PRO A 367 13.01 -37.03 21.89
N ASP A 368 12.19 -37.66 22.73
CA ASP A 368 11.63 -39.00 22.50
C ASP A 368 10.36 -38.99 21.62
N SER A 369 9.93 -37.81 21.17
CA SER A 369 8.74 -37.57 20.36
C SER A 369 7.43 -38.08 20.98
N GLN A 370 7.38 -38.29 22.30
CA GLN A 370 6.16 -38.74 22.99
C GLN A 370 5.28 -37.58 23.45
N LYS A 371 5.90 -36.45 23.82
CA LYS A 371 5.22 -35.24 24.31
C LYS A 371 5.35 -34.09 23.32
N LEU A 372 4.24 -33.36 23.18
CA LEU A 372 4.12 -32.10 22.46
C LEU A 372 3.90 -30.96 23.47
N TYR A 373 4.77 -29.96 23.43
CA TYR A 373 4.63 -28.72 24.17
C TYR A 373 3.91 -27.69 23.30
N LEU A 374 2.87 -27.07 23.84
CA LEU A 374 2.04 -26.08 23.13
C LEU A 374 1.96 -24.80 23.95
N GLY A 375 2.19 -23.66 23.31
CA GLY A 375 1.94 -22.36 23.92
C GLY A 375 0.45 -22.11 23.99
N SER A 376 -0.01 -21.56 25.10
CA SER A 376 -1.41 -21.21 25.30
C SER A 376 -1.68 -19.69 25.22
N ALA A 377 -0.88 -18.96 24.44
CA ALA A 377 -1.06 -17.56 24.06
C ALA A 377 -1.66 -16.70 25.18
N ASN A 378 -2.97 -16.38 25.13
CA ASN A 378 -3.67 -15.54 26.11
C ASN A 378 -3.51 -15.93 27.58
N ARG A 379 -3.28 -17.20 27.87
CA ARG A 379 -3.16 -17.69 29.25
C ARG A 379 -1.73 -17.65 29.78
N GLY A 380 -0.73 -17.48 28.90
CA GLY A 380 0.67 -17.53 29.30
C GLY A 380 1.04 -18.86 29.96
N GLU A 381 0.58 -19.99 29.39
CA GLU A 381 0.92 -21.33 29.85
C GLU A 381 1.62 -22.12 28.73
N ILE A 382 2.43 -23.09 29.14
CA ILE A 382 2.91 -24.18 28.31
C ILE A 382 2.06 -25.40 28.66
N VAL A 383 1.31 -25.91 27.69
CA VAL A 383 0.53 -27.14 27.81
C VAL A 383 1.39 -28.32 27.34
N VAL A 384 1.52 -29.34 28.18
CA VAL A 384 2.22 -30.58 27.84
C VAL A 384 1.18 -31.62 27.45
N TYR A 385 1.18 -32.00 26.18
CA TYR A 385 0.28 -32.97 25.61
C TYR A 385 1.03 -34.27 25.32
N ASP A 386 0.51 -35.39 25.82
CA ASP A 386 1.09 -36.71 25.57
C ASP A 386 0.42 -37.33 24.34
N LEU A 387 1.19 -37.54 23.27
CA LEU A 387 0.69 -37.99 21.97
C LEU A 387 0.20 -39.45 22.01
N LYS A 388 0.71 -40.25 22.96
CA LYS A 388 0.32 -41.66 23.11
C LYS A 388 -1.04 -41.84 23.79
N SER A 389 -1.24 -41.18 24.94
CA SER A 389 -2.50 -41.18 25.69
C SER A 389 -3.52 -40.21 25.11
N ARG A 390 -3.10 -39.31 24.21
CA ARG A 390 -3.94 -38.29 23.56
C ARG A 390 -4.62 -37.38 24.57
N SER A 391 -3.85 -36.92 25.55
CA SER A 391 -4.35 -36.08 26.64
C SER A 391 -3.36 -35.00 27.05
N ALA A 392 -3.88 -33.87 27.54
CA ALA A 392 -3.05 -32.85 28.19
C ALA A 392 -2.69 -33.34 29.60
N VAL A 393 -1.40 -33.60 29.84
CA VAL A 393 -0.90 -34.21 31.08
C VAL A 393 -0.30 -33.19 32.04
N ASP A 394 0.07 -32.00 31.56
CA ASP A 394 0.60 -30.94 32.42
C ASP A 394 0.37 -29.52 31.86
N ARG A 395 0.52 -28.52 32.74
CA ARG A 395 0.49 -27.08 32.44
C ARG A 395 1.53 -26.34 33.28
N ILE A 396 2.27 -25.44 32.66
CA ILE A 396 3.28 -24.60 33.32
C ILE A 396 3.00 -23.14 33.01
N ASN A 397 2.78 -22.32 34.04
CA ASN A 397 2.45 -20.91 33.88
C ASN A 397 3.73 -20.05 33.82
N ILE A 398 3.79 -19.08 32.91
CA ILE A 398 4.93 -18.16 32.76
C ILE A 398 4.73 -16.80 33.46
N ASN A 399 3.55 -16.54 34.02
CA ASN A 399 3.34 -15.41 34.93
C ASN A 399 4.11 -15.62 36.25
N GLY A 400 4.48 -14.53 36.91
CA GLY A 400 5.35 -14.54 38.10
C GLY A 400 6.41 -13.44 38.04
N ASP A 401 7.13 -13.23 39.14
CA ASP A 401 8.22 -12.23 39.24
C ASP A 401 7.82 -10.81 38.83
N GLY A 402 6.58 -10.41 39.17
CA GLY A 402 6.02 -9.09 38.83
C GLY A 402 5.38 -8.98 37.45
N TYR A 403 5.41 -10.05 36.64
CA TYR A 403 4.76 -10.11 35.33
C TYR A 403 3.43 -10.85 35.42
N GLN A 404 2.41 -10.29 34.76
CA GLN A 404 1.05 -10.81 34.65
C GLN A 404 0.57 -10.67 33.20
N ASP A 405 -0.59 -11.25 32.90
CA ASP A 405 -1.24 -11.18 31.58
C ASP A 405 -0.34 -11.61 30.41
N SER A 406 0.63 -12.50 30.68
CA SER A 406 1.59 -13.00 29.70
C SER A 406 0.92 -13.56 28.46
N PHE A 407 1.58 -13.36 27.31
CA PHE A 407 1.19 -13.92 26.02
C PHE A 407 2.35 -14.69 25.43
N LEU A 408 2.35 -16.01 25.58
CA LEU A 408 3.45 -16.85 25.10
C LEU A 408 3.35 -16.99 23.57
N GLY A 409 4.33 -16.43 22.88
CA GLY A 409 4.49 -16.46 21.44
C GLY A 409 5.21 -17.72 20.96
N ASP A 410 6.31 -17.53 20.23
CA ASP A 410 7.18 -18.61 19.78
C ASP A 410 8.09 -19.14 20.91
N PHE A 411 8.51 -20.40 20.81
CA PHE A 411 9.47 -21.02 21.73
C PHE A 411 10.13 -22.27 21.14
N LEU A 412 11.24 -22.66 21.75
CA LEU A 412 11.99 -23.88 21.44
C LEU A 412 12.47 -24.58 22.71
N LEU A 413 12.86 -25.85 22.57
CA LEU A 413 13.44 -26.65 23.65
C LEU A 413 14.98 -26.67 23.59
N SER A 414 15.62 -26.86 24.74
CA SER A 414 17.01 -27.32 24.78
C SER A 414 17.12 -28.73 24.18
N ALA A 415 18.30 -29.08 23.68
CA ALA A 415 18.53 -30.39 23.04
C ALA A 415 18.23 -31.59 23.95
N ASP A 416 18.42 -31.43 25.26
CA ASP A 416 18.10 -32.45 26.28
C ASP A 416 16.62 -32.45 26.71
N GLY A 417 15.81 -31.51 26.21
CA GLY A 417 14.40 -31.35 26.55
C GLY A 417 14.13 -30.84 27.98
N ARG A 418 15.15 -30.35 28.69
CA ARG A 418 15.00 -29.89 30.09
C ARG A 418 14.51 -28.45 30.20
N LEU A 419 14.94 -27.56 29.31
CA LEU A 419 14.62 -26.15 29.32
C LEU A 419 13.76 -25.78 28.10
N LEU A 420 12.87 -24.82 28.29
CA LEU A 420 12.13 -24.15 27.22
C LEU A 420 12.49 -22.67 27.20
N TYR A 421 12.85 -22.17 26.03
CA TYR A 421 13.17 -20.77 25.77
C TYR A 421 12.04 -20.16 24.93
N GLY A 422 11.31 -19.19 25.46
CA GLY A 422 10.13 -18.64 24.81
C GLY A 422 10.04 -17.12 24.91
N VAL A 423 9.24 -16.52 24.03
CA VAL A 423 8.97 -15.08 24.03
C VAL A 423 7.60 -14.78 24.60
N ASP A 424 7.55 -13.86 25.57
CA ASP A 424 6.31 -13.29 26.09
C ASP A 424 6.06 -11.97 25.36
N GLN A 425 5.21 -12.04 24.33
CA GLN A 425 5.03 -10.99 23.33
C GLN A 425 4.54 -9.68 23.96
N PHE A 426 3.64 -9.74 24.95
CA PHE A 426 3.01 -8.53 25.49
C PHE A 426 3.69 -7.95 26.73
N ASN A 427 4.57 -8.71 27.39
CA ASN A 427 5.44 -8.18 28.44
C ASN A 427 6.83 -7.75 27.92
N TYR A 428 7.11 -7.92 26.62
CA TYR A 428 8.39 -7.56 25.99
C TYR A 428 9.58 -8.24 26.67
N ARG A 429 9.48 -9.57 26.86
CA ARG A 429 10.52 -10.37 27.51
C ARG A 429 10.70 -11.74 26.86
N MET A 430 11.90 -12.28 27.04
CA MET A 430 12.21 -13.69 26.86
C MET A 430 12.15 -14.40 28.22
N VAL A 431 11.60 -15.61 28.26
CA VAL A 431 11.54 -16.47 29.45
C VAL A 431 12.31 -17.77 29.23
N VAL A 432 12.94 -18.27 30.30
CA VAL A 432 13.51 -19.62 30.35
C VAL A 432 12.76 -20.40 31.42
N VAL A 433 12.20 -21.53 31.03
CA VAL A 433 11.39 -22.41 31.89
C VAL A 433 12.14 -23.71 32.09
N ASP A 434 12.37 -24.12 33.34
CA ASP A 434 12.82 -25.49 33.64
C ASP A 434 11.59 -26.39 33.71
N LEU A 435 11.50 -27.33 32.76
CA LEU A 435 10.34 -28.19 32.60
C LEU A 435 10.23 -29.26 33.70
N GLY A 436 11.36 -29.61 34.35
CA GLY A 436 11.37 -30.50 35.50
C GLY A 436 10.93 -29.79 36.79
N GLN A 437 11.37 -28.55 36.98
CA GLN A 437 10.96 -27.71 38.12
C GLN A 437 9.61 -27.02 37.91
N ARG A 438 9.08 -27.04 36.69
CA ARG A 438 7.78 -26.49 36.30
C ARG A 438 7.63 -25.01 36.64
N ARG A 439 8.69 -24.22 36.40
CA ARG A 439 8.70 -22.78 36.69
C ARG A 439 9.63 -22.01 35.77
N VAL A 440 9.36 -20.71 35.64
CA VAL A 440 10.31 -19.76 35.06
C VAL A 440 11.55 -19.70 35.97
N VAL A 441 12.73 -19.90 35.36
CA VAL A 441 14.03 -19.79 36.03
C VAL A 441 14.81 -18.54 35.60
N ARG A 442 14.38 -17.89 34.50
CA ARG A 442 14.95 -16.62 34.04
C ARG A 442 13.94 -15.82 33.22
N SER A 443 13.98 -14.51 33.37
CA SER A 443 13.17 -13.54 32.63
C SER A 443 14.06 -12.39 32.18
N VAL A 444 14.10 -12.10 30.89
CA VAL A 444 15.00 -11.10 30.28
C VAL A 444 14.18 -10.12 29.43
N ARG A 445 14.26 -8.81 29.72
CA ARG A 445 13.62 -7.77 28.89
C ARG A 445 14.25 -7.78 27.49
N VAL A 446 13.41 -7.81 26.45
CA VAL A 446 13.83 -7.70 25.04
C VAL A 446 13.10 -6.53 24.35
N GLY A 447 13.12 -6.47 23.02
CA GLY A 447 12.41 -5.45 22.26
C GLY A 447 10.89 -5.60 22.30
N ARG A 448 10.19 -4.70 21.62
CA ARG A 448 8.73 -4.61 21.62
C ARG A 448 8.13 -5.71 20.72
N ASN A 449 7.05 -6.34 21.18
CA ASN A 449 6.40 -7.48 20.51
C ASN A 449 7.43 -8.52 19.99
N PRO A 450 8.20 -9.19 20.88
CA PRO A 450 9.10 -10.25 20.44
C PRO A 450 8.31 -11.35 19.74
N PHE A 451 8.79 -11.78 18.58
CA PHE A 451 8.03 -12.59 17.62
C PHE A 451 8.67 -13.96 17.39
N GLY A 452 9.95 -14.02 17.03
CA GLY A 452 10.69 -15.27 16.81
C GLY A 452 11.90 -15.41 17.75
N ILE A 453 12.33 -16.64 17.99
CA ILE A 453 13.49 -16.96 18.83
C ILE A 453 14.33 -18.10 18.23
N CYS A 454 15.66 -18.00 18.36
CA CYS A 454 16.60 -19.05 17.96
C CYS A 454 17.77 -19.15 18.95
N LEU A 455 18.39 -20.32 19.09
CA LEU A 455 19.63 -20.48 19.86
C LEU A 455 20.86 -20.47 18.95
N SER A 456 22.00 -20.02 19.47
CA SER A 456 23.28 -20.29 18.83
C SER A 456 23.58 -21.80 18.82
N PRO A 457 24.40 -22.31 17.88
CA PRO A 457 24.69 -23.75 17.78
C PRO A 457 25.26 -24.38 19.06
N ASP A 458 26.01 -23.60 19.83
CA ASP A 458 26.60 -23.98 21.12
C ASP A 458 25.65 -23.76 22.32
N ALA A 459 24.43 -23.28 22.08
CA ALA A 459 23.42 -22.95 23.07
C ALA A 459 23.94 -22.01 24.19
N THR A 460 24.83 -21.07 23.86
CA THR A 460 25.29 -20.03 24.79
C THR A 460 24.47 -18.74 24.67
N TYR A 461 23.86 -18.50 23.50
CA TYR A 461 23.07 -17.32 23.21
C TYR A 461 21.68 -17.67 22.66
N ALA A 462 20.70 -16.79 22.94
CA ALA A 462 19.47 -16.70 22.19
C ALA A 462 19.43 -15.42 21.34
N TRP A 463 18.83 -15.53 20.16
CA TRP A 463 18.51 -14.42 19.27
C TRP A 463 17.00 -14.24 19.26
N VAL A 464 16.53 -13.02 19.49
CA VAL A 464 15.10 -12.70 19.58
C VAL A 464 14.76 -11.57 18.62
N SER A 465 13.90 -11.83 17.64
CA SER A 465 13.35 -10.82 16.73
C SER A 465 12.15 -10.11 17.36
N ASN A 466 12.02 -8.80 17.11
CA ASN A 466 11.05 -7.93 17.74
C ASN A 466 10.36 -7.08 16.67
N VAL A 467 9.06 -7.27 16.44
CA VAL A 467 8.29 -6.60 15.37
C VAL A 467 7.54 -5.35 15.85
N GLY A 468 7.59 -5.02 17.14
CA GLY A 468 6.88 -3.84 17.64
C GLY A 468 7.60 -2.55 17.21
N MET A 469 6.85 -1.54 16.78
CA MET A 469 7.38 -0.20 16.51
C MET A 469 7.31 0.65 17.78
N PHE A 470 6.13 0.74 18.38
CA PHE A 470 5.88 1.62 19.54
C PHE A 470 5.31 0.86 20.74
N GLU A 471 5.44 1.48 21.91
CA GLU A 471 4.61 1.12 23.07
C GLU A 471 3.51 2.17 23.17
N TYR A 472 2.27 1.80 22.84
CA TYR A 472 1.16 2.75 22.85
C TYR A 472 0.63 2.97 24.29
N PRO A 473 0.68 4.22 24.80
CA PRO A 473 0.24 4.52 26.16
C PRO A 473 -1.28 4.72 26.25
N LEU A 474 -1.82 4.54 27.46
CA LEU A 474 -3.18 4.99 27.78
C LEU A 474 -3.28 6.51 27.64
N LEU A 475 -4.42 6.98 27.16
CA LEU A 475 -4.67 8.41 27.06
C LEU A 475 -4.89 9.05 28.45
N PRO A 476 -4.39 10.27 28.68
CA PRO A 476 -4.57 10.96 29.96
C PRO A 476 -6.04 11.04 30.39
N GLY A 477 -6.32 10.62 31.63
CA GLY A 477 -7.67 10.61 32.21
C GLY A 477 -8.45 9.30 32.00
N VAL A 478 -7.95 8.38 31.17
CA VAL A 478 -8.53 7.04 31.02
C VAL A 478 -8.17 6.17 32.23
N THR A 479 -9.19 5.71 32.95
CA THR A 479 -9.05 4.84 34.14
C THR A 479 -10.14 3.78 34.13
N PRO A 480 -10.07 2.72 34.96
CA PRO A 480 -11.14 1.73 35.03
C PRO A 480 -12.54 2.29 35.38
N LYS A 481 -12.61 3.52 35.90
CA LYS A 481 -13.85 4.20 36.29
C LYS A 481 -14.22 5.36 35.36
N SER A 482 -13.42 5.64 34.34
CA SER A 482 -13.66 6.79 33.46
C SER A 482 -14.85 6.52 32.53
N GLY A 483 -15.70 7.53 32.33
CA GLY A 483 -16.84 7.45 31.41
C GLY A 483 -16.41 7.45 29.93
N PRO A 484 -17.38 7.34 29.00
CA PRO A 484 -17.12 7.10 27.58
C PRO A 484 -16.40 8.26 26.87
N THR A 485 -16.31 9.44 27.48
CA THR A 485 -15.68 10.65 26.91
C THR A 485 -14.25 10.93 27.40
N ALA A 486 -13.68 10.07 28.26
CA ALA A 486 -12.39 10.33 28.89
C ALA A 486 -11.17 10.26 27.95
N GLY A 487 -11.35 9.68 26.76
CA GLY A 487 -10.35 9.49 25.73
C GLY A 487 -10.09 10.69 24.81
N LEU A 488 -9.69 10.44 23.56
CA LEU A 488 -9.69 11.45 22.48
C LEU A 488 -10.74 11.09 21.43
N SER A 489 -11.36 12.09 20.80
CA SER A 489 -12.30 11.87 19.69
C SER A 489 -11.59 11.60 18.37
N PHE A 490 -10.31 11.95 18.27
CA PHE A 490 -9.47 11.75 17.09
C PHE A 490 -7.99 11.53 17.47
N PRO A 491 -7.19 10.79 16.67
CA PRO A 491 -5.75 10.64 16.90
C PRO A 491 -5.03 11.98 17.14
N ALA A 492 -4.06 12.00 18.06
CA ALA A 492 -3.38 13.23 18.44
C ALA A 492 -2.37 13.73 17.39
N TYR A 493 -1.80 12.81 16.60
CA TYR A 493 -0.77 13.09 15.61
C TYR A 493 -0.71 12.00 14.53
N GLY A 494 -0.12 12.36 13.39
CA GLY A 494 0.28 11.42 12.36
C GLY A 494 1.76 11.02 12.50
N VAL A 495 2.14 9.83 12.04
CA VAL A 495 3.52 9.31 12.04
C VAL A 495 4.05 9.19 10.60
N PRO A 496 5.31 9.57 10.36
CA PRO A 496 6.23 10.22 11.29
C PRO A 496 5.94 11.73 11.45
N SER A 497 6.08 12.25 12.67
CA SER A 497 6.08 13.69 12.93
C SER A 497 6.79 14.04 14.25
N LYS A 498 7.19 15.30 14.41
CA LYS A 498 7.77 15.78 15.67
C LYS A 498 6.81 15.61 16.85
N GLU A 499 5.53 15.88 16.64
CA GLU A 499 4.46 15.69 17.62
C GLU A 499 4.32 14.22 18.03
N SER A 500 4.48 13.28 17.09
CA SER A 500 4.46 11.86 17.40
C SER A 500 5.66 11.41 18.22
N GLU A 501 6.84 12.04 18.05
CA GLU A 501 8.04 11.69 18.81
C GLU A 501 8.08 12.35 20.20
N GLU A 502 7.71 13.63 20.28
CA GLU A 502 7.87 14.46 21.49
C GLU A 502 6.58 14.62 22.30
N GLY A 503 5.42 14.39 21.69
CA GLY A 503 4.09 14.62 22.27
C GLY A 503 3.47 15.96 21.86
N VAL A 504 2.17 16.10 22.14
CA VAL A 504 1.37 17.29 21.73
C VAL A 504 0.24 17.55 22.73
N VAL A 505 -0.31 18.77 22.69
CA VAL A 505 -1.59 19.05 23.36
C VAL A 505 -2.73 18.86 22.35
N ALA A 506 -3.60 17.90 22.60
CA ALA A 506 -4.79 17.62 21.79
C ALA A 506 -6.03 17.57 22.70
N GLU A 507 -7.12 18.22 22.29
CA GLU A 507 -8.37 18.33 23.08
C GLU A 507 -8.13 18.77 24.54
N GLY A 508 -7.17 19.69 24.75
CA GLY A 508 -6.80 20.20 26.08
C GLY A 508 -6.00 19.21 26.95
N LYS A 509 -5.62 18.04 26.43
CA LYS A 509 -4.85 17.00 27.13
C LYS A 509 -3.41 16.96 26.63
N LYS A 510 -2.45 16.81 27.53
CA LYS A 510 -1.03 16.62 27.18
C LYS A 510 -0.79 15.15 26.84
N ILE A 511 -0.73 14.86 25.54
CA ILE A 511 -0.52 13.51 25.02
C ILE A 511 0.98 13.23 24.90
N PRO A 512 1.50 12.14 25.48
CA PRO A 512 2.90 11.79 25.34
C PRO A 512 3.25 11.40 23.90
N GLY A 513 4.50 11.65 23.50
CA GLY A 513 5.07 11.10 22.27
C GLY A 513 5.36 9.60 22.40
N LEU A 514 5.41 8.92 21.26
CA LEU A 514 5.76 7.51 21.12
C LEU A 514 7.29 7.28 21.02
N GLY A 515 8.06 8.36 20.85
CA GLY A 515 9.50 8.33 20.60
C GLY A 515 9.82 8.00 19.13
N SER A 516 11.11 7.83 18.83
CA SER A 516 11.57 7.57 17.46
C SER A 516 11.11 6.19 16.95
N PRO A 517 10.64 6.06 15.69
CA PRO A 517 10.39 4.75 15.06
C PRO A 517 11.68 3.92 14.92
N ASN A 518 12.85 4.54 14.96
CA ASN A 518 14.15 3.86 14.89
C ASN A 518 14.76 3.54 16.26
N HIS A 519 13.97 3.58 17.33
CA HIS A 519 14.43 3.21 18.68
C HIS A 519 15.04 1.79 18.70
N PRO A 520 16.10 1.51 19.50
CA PRO A 520 16.73 0.19 19.54
C PRO A 520 15.79 -0.98 19.88
N ASP A 521 14.75 -0.73 20.68
CA ASP A 521 13.74 -1.72 21.06
C ASP A 521 12.64 -1.91 20.00
N ALA A 522 12.60 -1.06 18.97
CA ALA A 522 11.62 -1.13 17.90
C ALA A 522 12.21 -1.93 16.73
N MET A 523 11.44 -2.80 16.07
CA MET A 523 11.81 -3.47 14.80
C MET A 523 13.30 -3.91 14.77
N SER A 524 13.68 -4.83 15.64
CA SER A 524 15.08 -5.16 15.93
C SER A 524 15.30 -6.62 16.33
N VAL A 525 16.57 -7.03 16.39
CA VAL A 525 16.99 -8.34 16.89
C VAL A 525 17.93 -8.19 18.08
N PHE A 526 17.63 -8.93 19.16
CA PHE A 526 18.41 -8.92 20.39
C PHE A 526 19.21 -10.21 20.51
N LYS A 527 20.48 -10.10 20.92
CA LYS A 527 21.32 -11.23 21.31
C LYS A 527 21.39 -11.30 22.83
N VAL A 528 20.96 -12.40 23.42
CA VAL A 528 20.85 -12.62 24.87
C VAL A 528 21.78 -13.76 25.28
N GLU A 529 22.69 -13.51 26.21
CA GLU A 529 23.53 -14.55 26.81
C GLU A 529 22.69 -15.36 27.81
N LEU A 530 22.67 -16.69 27.65
CA LEU A 530 21.68 -17.53 28.31
C LEU A 530 21.99 -17.82 29.78
N MET A 531 23.26 -17.83 30.18
CA MET A 531 23.64 -18.20 31.54
C MET A 531 23.28 -17.09 32.55
N THR A 532 23.58 -15.84 32.19
CA THR A 532 23.37 -14.64 33.00
C THR A 532 22.05 -13.94 32.66
N GLY A 533 21.52 -14.12 31.45
CA GLY A 533 20.37 -13.35 30.95
C GLY A 533 20.73 -11.94 30.49
N ARG A 534 22.01 -11.65 30.28
CA ARG A 534 22.47 -10.33 29.82
C ARG A 534 22.16 -10.14 28.34
N VAL A 535 21.51 -9.04 27.99
CA VAL A 535 21.40 -8.58 26.60
C VAL A 535 22.78 -8.09 26.14
N GLU A 536 23.36 -8.77 25.17
CA GLU A 536 24.68 -8.44 24.62
C GLU A 536 24.60 -7.41 23.50
N ALA A 537 23.58 -7.49 22.65
CA ALA A 537 23.41 -6.60 21.52
C ALA A 537 21.93 -6.34 21.21
N LYS A 538 21.66 -5.15 20.67
CA LYS A 538 20.39 -4.73 20.08
C LYS A 538 20.68 -4.24 18.67
N ILE A 539 20.17 -4.94 17.66
CA ILE A 539 20.59 -4.75 16.27
C ILE A 539 19.37 -4.38 15.43
N LYS A 540 19.45 -3.25 14.72
CA LYS A 540 18.40 -2.80 13.79
C LYS A 540 18.58 -3.48 12.44
N THR A 541 17.60 -4.27 12.02
CA THR A 541 17.63 -5.03 10.75
C THR A 541 16.89 -4.31 9.64
N GLY A 542 17.06 -4.81 8.40
CA GLY A 542 16.49 -4.22 7.20
C GLY A 542 16.85 -2.75 7.01
N TYR A 543 15.91 -1.98 6.48
CA TYR A 543 16.06 -0.54 6.27
C TYR A 543 15.37 0.26 7.38
N LEU A 544 15.99 1.38 7.75
CA LEU A 544 15.47 2.26 8.78
C LEU A 544 14.35 3.15 8.23
N VAL A 545 13.38 3.50 9.07
CA VAL A 545 12.35 4.48 8.70
C VAL A 545 13.04 5.82 8.37
N GLY A 546 12.69 6.41 7.23
CA GLY A 546 13.32 7.61 6.67
C GLY A 546 14.58 7.34 5.85
N GLN A 547 15.11 6.12 5.80
CA GLN A 547 16.26 5.78 4.96
C GLN A 547 15.88 5.87 3.49
N ARG A 548 16.67 6.62 2.70
CA ARG A 548 16.49 6.75 1.25
C ARG A 548 16.86 5.45 0.54
N ARG A 549 15.96 4.96 -0.31
CA ARG A 549 16.10 3.76 -1.15
C ARG A 549 15.55 4.09 -2.54
N GLY A 550 16.44 4.20 -3.52
CA GLY A 550 16.06 4.67 -4.87
C GLY A 550 15.39 6.05 -4.83
N ASN A 551 14.14 6.10 -5.31
CA ASN A 551 13.31 7.31 -5.36
C ASN A 551 12.37 7.47 -4.15
N ILE A 552 12.38 6.56 -3.18
CA ILE A 552 11.53 6.63 -1.98
C ILE A 552 12.35 6.79 -0.70
N ASN A 553 11.73 7.35 0.33
CA ASN A 553 12.17 7.20 1.70
C ASN A 553 11.34 6.06 2.32
N THR A 554 12.03 5.15 3.00
CA THR A 554 11.41 4.01 3.69
C THR A 554 10.37 4.53 4.69
N VAL A 555 9.10 4.15 4.51
CA VAL A 555 7.98 4.55 5.35
C VAL A 555 7.82 3.58 6.52
N GLY A 556 7.64 2.30 6.20
CA GLY A 556 7.56 1.22 7.17
C GLY A 556 8.91 0.67 7.59
N GLY A 557 9.03 0.26 8.85
CA GLY A 557 10.22 -0.44 9.35
C GLY A 557 10.35 -1.84 8.75
N ALA A 558 11.39 -2.58 9.15
CA ALA A 558 11.78 -3.85 8.53
C ALA A 558 10.87 -5.07 8.80
N SER A 559 10.01 -5.04 9.83
CA SER A 559 9.24 -6.21 10.31
C SER A 559 10.09 -7.49 10.42
N PRO A 560 11.04 -7.55 11.38
CA PRO A 560 11.88 -8.72 11.53
C PRO A 560 11.09 -9.91 12.08
N SER A 561 10.89 -10.94 11.27
CA SER A 561 10.02 -12.06 11.59
C SER A 561 10.78 -13.20 12.28
N THR A 562 11.56 -13.99 11.54
CA THR A 562 12.32 -15.12 12.09
C THR A 562 13.83 -14.88 12.04
N VAL A 563 14.55 -15.58 12.91
CA VAL A 563 16.01 -15.52 13.01
C VAL A 563 16.56 -16.94 13.08
N VAL A 564 17.67 -17.21 12.39
CA VAL A 564 18.46 -18.44 12.54
C VAL A 564 19.93 -18.10 12.72
N ALA A 565 20.62 -18.80 13.62
CA ALA A 565 22.02 -18.56 13.93
C ALA A 565 22.90 -19.77 13.55
N GLY A 566 23.88 -19.53 12.69
CA GLY A 566 24.99 -20.44 12.43
C GLY A 566 26.21 -20.13 13.29
N GLN A 567 27.35 -20.75 12.98
CA GLN A 567 28.59 -20.59 13.74
C GLN A 567 29.20 -19.19 13.60
N ARG A 568 29.02 -18.56 12.43
CA ARG A 568 29.61 -17.25 12.11
C ARG A 568 28.58 -16.15 11.90
N PHE A 569 27.43 -16.48 11.35
CA PHE A 569 26.41 -15.50 10.99
C PHE A 569 25.05 -15.88 11.57
N ALA A 570 24.28 -14.86 11.95
CA ALA A 570 22.85 -14.97 12.15
C ALA A 570 22.13 -14.30 10.97
N TYR A 571 21.00 -14.87 10.56
CA TYR A 571 20.19 -14.42 9.44
C TYR A 571 18.81 -14.05 9.94
N VAL A 572 18.26 -12.95 9.43
CA VAL A 572 16.96 -12.42 9.88
C VAL A 572 16.13 -12.04 8.66
N SER A 573 14.92 -12.57 8.56
CA SER A 573 13.95 -12.17 7.53
C SER A 573 13.27 -10.85 7.88
N ASN A 574 13.19 -9.94 6.92
CA ASN A 574 12.55 -8.63 7.04
C ASN A 574 11.39 -8.55 6.04
N ALA A 575 10.16 -8.78 6.49
CA ALA A 575 9.04 -9.05 5.61
C ALA A 575 8.61 -7.86 4.75
N THR A 576 8.65 -6.65 5.30
CA THR A 576 8.22 -5.43 4.59
C THR A 576 9.27 -4.91 3.60
N ASN A 577 10.54 -5.32 3.76
CA ASN A 577 11.66 -4.92 2.90
C ASN A 577 12.07 -5.97 1.85
N ASP A 578 11.51 -7.19 1.90
CA ASP A 578 11.94 -8.33 1.06
C ASP A 578 13.45 -8.64 1.14
N THR A 579 14.01 -8.56 2.36
CA THR A 579 15.44 -8.80 2.59
C THR A 579 15.74 -9.81 3.68
N ILE A 580 16.94 -10.37 3.64
CA ILE A 580 17.57 -11.10 4.74
C ILE A 580 18.76 -10.29 5.27
N SER A 581 18.72 -9.87 6.53
CA SER A 581 19.88 -9.26 7.19
C SER A 581 20.89 -10.33 7.62
N VAL A 582 22.18 -10.12 7.31
CA VAL A 582 23.28 -10.99 7.71
C VAL A 582 24.07 -10.33 8.84
N ILE A 583 24.08 -10.95 10.01
CA ILE A 583 24.71 -10.43 11.22
C ILE A 583 25.95 -11.27 11.55
N ASP A 584 27.12 -10.65 11.66
CA ASP A 584 28.31 -11.31 12.22
C ASP A 584 28.13 -11.50 13.73
N VAL A 585 28.06 -12.76 14.18
CA VAL A 585 27.69 -13.10 15.56
C VAL A 585 28.74 -12.68 16.60
N ARG A 586 30.00 -12.45 16.17
CA ARG A 586 31.07 -12.00 17.06
C ARG A 586 31.14 -10.49 17.13
N ARG A 587 30.93 -9.81 16.00
CA ARG A 587 30.95 -8.34 15.92
C ARG A 587 29.62 -7.71 16.33
N ASN A 588 28.54 -8.49 16.38
CA ASN A 588 27.18 -8.01 16.63
C ASN A 588 26.77 -6.89 15.67
N ALA A 589 27.14 -7.03 14.39
CA ALA A 589 26.95 -6.01 13.36
C ALA A 589 26.42 -6.64 12.08
N ILE A 590 25.55 -5.89 11.39
CA ILE A 590 25.11 -6.26 10.04
C ILE A 590 26.29 -6.11 9.09
N VAL A 591 26.59 -7.19 8.37
CA VAL A 591 27.64 -7.22 7.35
C VAL A 591 27.07 -7.32 5.93
N ASP A 592 25.78 -7.61 5.79
CA ASP A 592 25.11 -7.70 4.50
C ASP A 592 23.58 -7.61 4.60
N GLN A 593 22.95 -7.28 3.47
CA GLN A 593 21.51 -7.34 3.26
C GLN A 593 21.24 -8.05 1.93
N ILE A 594 20.67 -9.24 1.98
CA ILE A 594 20.38 -10.04 0.79
C ILE A 594 18.95 -9.72 0.32
N GLU A 595 18.82 -9.18 -0.88
CA GLU A 595 17.51 -8.86 -1.49
C GLU A 595 16.91 -10.10 -2.17
N LEU A 596 15.62 -10.34 -1.93
CA LEU A 596 14.86 -11.43 -2.55
C LEU A 596 14.13 -10.90 -3.80
N LEU A 597 14.86 -10.77 -4.90
CA LEU A 597 14.37 -10.13 -6.11
C LEU A 597 13.52 -11.06 -6.99
N VAL A 598 12.38 -10.57 -7.44
CA VAL A 598 11.54 -11.26 -8.44
C VAL A 598 11.91 -10.74 -9.83
N PRO A 599 12.26 -11.61 -10.80
CA PRO A 599 12.60 -11.19 -12.14
C PRO A 599 11.52 -10.28 -12.73
N GLY A 600 11.91 -9.14 -13.30
CA GLY A 600 11.01 -8.15 -13.90
C GLY A 600 10.21 -7.27 -12.93
N LEU A 601 10.34 -7.48 -11.61
CA LEU A 601 9.68 -6.70 -10.55
C LEU A 601 10.66 -6.30 -9.45
N GLU A 602 11.95 -6.18 -9.76
CA GLU A 602 13.05 -6.02 -8.80
C GLU A 602 12.93 -4.75 -7.93
N THR A 603 12.25 -3.72 -8.45
CA THR A 603 12.04 -2.44 -7.76
C THR A 603 10.83 -2.45 -6.83
N LEU A 604 9.97 -3.46 -6.92
CA LEU A 604 8.71 -3.55 -6.19
C LEU A 604 8.80 -4.57 -5.06
N ARG A 605 8.09 -4.32 -3.96
CA ARG A 605 8.02 -5.23 -2.82
C ARG A 605 6.75 -6.08 -2.84
N GLY A 606 6.78 -7.21 -2.13
CA GLY A 606 5.68 -8.15 -2.04
C GLY A 606 6.10 -9.63 -1.94
N VAL A 607 7.40 -9.93 -1.76
CA VAL A 607 7.87 -11.31 -1.55
C VAL A 607 7.50 -11.83 -0.17
N LEU A 608 7.56 -10.95 0.84
CA LEU A 608 7.11 -11.19 2.20
C LEU A 608 7.83 -12.38 2.89
N PRO A 609 9.16 -12.31 3.09
CA PRO A 609 9.91 -13.37 3.75
C PRO A 609 9.46 -13.57 5.22
N PHE A 610 9.09 -14.80 5.56
CA PHE A 610 8.55 -15.15 6.86
C PHE A 610 9.49 -16.10 7.64
N SER A 611 9.36 -17.42 7.48
CA SER A 611 10.23 -18.40 8.13
C SER A 611 11.51 -18.64 7.32
N ILE A 612 12.64 -18.87 8.01
CA ILE A 612 13.92 -19.21 7.39
C ILE A 612 14.53 -20.47 8.01
N ALA A 613 15.26 -21.25 7.21
CA ALA A 613 15.97 -22.46 7.63
C ALA A 613 17.38 -22.50 7.05
N LEU A 614 18.39 -22.66 7.91
CA LEU A 614 19.80 -22.75 7.53
C LEU A 614 20.17 -24.22 7.25
N SER A 615 20.83 -24.48 6.12
CA SER A 615 21.31 -25.83 5.80
C SER A 615 22.35 -26.30 6.82
N PRO A 616 22.46 -27.62 7.08
CA PRO A 616 23.41 -28.15 8.07
C PRO A 616 24.89 -27.82 7.79
N ASP A 617 25.24 -27.59 6.52
CA ASP A 617 26.58 -27.20 6.06
C ASP A 617 26.81 -25.68 6.00
N GLU A 618 25.80 -24.88 6.40
CA GLU A 618 25.76 -23.42 6.36
C GLU A 618 26.05 -22.80 4.98
N GLN A 619 25.83 -23.55 3.89
CA GLN A 619 26.03 -23.06 2.51
C GLN A 619 24.76 -22.46 1.89
N SER A 620 23.58 -22.86 2.36
CA SER A 620 22.29 -22.42 1.82
C SER A 620 21.33 -21.96 2.91
N LEU A 621 20.53 -20.95 2.60
CA LEU A 621 19.41 -20.52 3.43
C LEU A 621 18.11 -20.68 2.62
N TYR A 622 17.14 -21.36 3.20
CA TYR A 622 15.80 -21.53 2.64
C TYR A 622 14.85 -20.55 3.32
N VAL A 623 14.06 -19.82 2.54
CA VAL A 623 13.19 -18.75 3.05
C VAL A 623 11.77 -18.96 2.53
N ALA A 624 10.80 -19.13 3.42
CA ALA A 624 9.39 -19.11 3.05
C ALA A 624 8.98 -17.69 2.64
N CYS A 625 8.46 -17.54 1.42
CA CYS A 625 8.05 -16.27 0.85
C CYS A 625 6.52 -16.24 0.71
N ALA A 626 5.86 -15.62 1.69
CA ALA A 626 4.41 -15.69 1.82
C ALA A 626 3.67 -14.99 0.67
N GLY A 627 4.18 -13.86 0.19
CA GLY A 627 3.54 -13.09 -0.89
C GLY A 627 3.83 -13.65 -2.30
N LEU A 628 4.92 -14.41 -2.45
CA LEU A 628 5.31 -15.04 -3.72
C LEU A 628 4.80 -16.49 -3.88
N ASN A 629 4.29 -17.11 -2.81
CA ASN A 629 3.88 -18.52 -2.78
C ASN A 629 5.04 -19.47 -3.15
N ALA A 630 6.21 -19.24 -2.57
CA ALA A 630 7.42 -19.98 -2.90
C ALA A 630 8.38 -20.10 -1.70
N VAL A 631 9.39 -20.97 -1.83
CA VAL A 631 10.58 -20.98 -0.98
C VAL A 631 11.75 -20.42 -1.77
N ALA A 632 12.36 -19.33 -1.32
CA ALA A 632 13.61 -18.84 -1.88
C ALA A 632 14.79 -19.69 -1.41
N VAL A 633 15.74 -19.95 -2.31
CA VAL A 633 17.02 -20.57 -2.01
C VAL A 633 18.10 -19.50 -2.14
N VAL A 634 18.80 -19.21 -1.05
CA VAL A 634 19.88 -18.22 -0.99
C VAL A 634 21.21 -18.93 -0.86
N ASP A 635 22.13 -18.61 -1.75
CA ASP A 635 23.52 -19.04 -1.71
C ASP A 635 24.28 -18.16 -0.71
N LEU A 636 24.79 -18.75 0.38
CA LEU A 636 25.45 -18.02 1.47
C LEU A 636 26.94 -17.75 1.22
N GLU A 637 27.58 -18.49 0.31
CA GLU A 637 28.94 -18.20 -0.14
C GLU A 637 28.94 -16.90 -0.94
N ARG A 638 28.01 -16.79 -1.90
CA ARG A 638 27.84 -15.61 -2.77
C ARG A 638 26.94 -14.53 -2.16
N ARG A 639 26.23 -14.85 -1.08
CA ARG A 639 25.24 -14.01 -0.37
C ARG A 639 24.21 -13.39 -1.30
N ARG A 640 23.59 -14.22 -2.13
CA ARG A 640 22.57 -13.79 -3.08
C ARG A 640 21.51 -14.85 -3.29
N LEU A 641 20.34 -14.42 -3.70
CA LEU A 641 19.30 -15.31 -4.19
C LEU A 641 19.83 -16.19 -5.34
N ALA A 642 19.61 -17.50 -5.21
CA ALA A 642 19.92 -18.49 -6.24
C ALA A 642 18.69 -18.85 -7.09
N GLY A 643 17.49 -18.88 -6.49
CA GLY A 643 16.24 -19.14 -7.17
C GLY A 643 15.08 -19.41 -6.22
N TYR A 644 13.95 -19.86 -6.75
CA TYR A 644 12.72 -20.15 -6.00
C TYR A 644 12.17 -21.55 -6.28
N ILE A 645 11.50 -22.12 -5.27
CA ILE A 645 10.79 -23.41 -5.31
C ILE A 645 9.28 -23.15 -5.14
N PRO A 646 8.39 -23.62 -6.03
CA PRO A 646 6.94 -23.43 -5.90
C PRO A 646 6.34 -24.01 -4.62
N ALA A 647 5.47 -23.24 -3.97
CA ALA A 647 4.73 -23.64 -2.77
C ALA A 647 3.23 -23.33 -2.89
N GLY A 648 2.47 -23.64 -1.84
CA GLY A 648 1.07 -23.23 -1.71
C GLY A 648 0.90 -21.74 -1.39
N TRP A 649 -0.35 -21.28 -1.35
CA TRP A 649 -0.72 -19.91 -1.03
C TRP A 649 -0.32 -19.54 0.40
N PHE A 650 0.38 -18.42 0.53
CA PHE A 650 0.90 -17.90 1.80
C PHE A 650 1.88 -18.89 2.46
N CYS A 651 2.96 -19.19 1.75
CA CYS A 651 4.06 -20.03 2.22
C CYS A 651 4.70 -19.41 3.48
N SER A 652 4.45 -20.01 4.65
CA SER A 652 4.70 -19.39 5.95
C SER A 652 5.84 -20.03 6.73
N LEU A 653 5.99 -21.36 6.66
CA LEU A 653 6.98 -22.10 7.46
C LEU A 653 7.87 -22.97 6.57
N VAL A 654 9.17 -23.02 6.89
CA VAL A 654 10.14 -23.91 6.23
C VAL A 654 11.09 -24.53 7.27
N HIS A 655 11.39 -25.81 7.10
CA HIS A 655 12.41 -26.54 7.86
C HIS A 655 13.24 -27.40 6.91
N VAL A 656 14.54 -27.51 7.14
CA VAL A 656 15.44 -28.38 6.36
C VAL A 656 15.81 -29.61 7.17
N SER A 657 15.84 -30.78 6.53
CA SER A 657 16.25 -32.02 7.20
C SER A 657 17.71 -31.97 7.64
N ARG A 658 18.03 -32.77 8.66
CA ARG A 658 19.37 -32.93 9.25
C ARG A 658 20.43 -33.37 8.25
N ASP A 659 20.03 -34.12 7.24
CA ASP A 659 20.92 -34.54 6.14
C ASP A 659 21.03 -33.49 5.01
N GLY A 660 20.27 -32.40 5.09
CA GLY A 660 20.24 -31.32 4.11
C GLY A 660 19.54 -31.65 2.79
N LYS A 661 18.85 -32.80 2.69
CA LYS A 661 18.29 -33.29 1.42
C LYS A 661 16.82 -33.02 1.21
N ARG A 662 16.06 -32.66 2.26
CA ARG A 662 14.61 -32.46 2.21
C ARG A 662 14.21 -31.16 2.89
N LEU A 663 13.14 -30.56 2.39
CA LEU A 663 12.46 -29.43 2.99
C LEU A 663 11.05 -29.84 3.44
N PHE A 664 10.66 -29.41 4.64
CA PHE A 664 9.29 -29.46 5.14
C PHE A 664 8.72 -28.05 5.08
N VAL A 665 7.67 -27.86 4.29
CA VAL A 665 7.10 -26.53 4.01
C VAL A 665 5.63 -26.51 4.37
N CYS A 666 5.18 -25.46 5.05
CA CYS A 666 3.76 -25.22 5.31
C CYS A 666 3.32 -23.92 4.63
N SER A 667 2.18 -23.98 3.95
CA SER A 667 1.49 -22.82 3.39
C SER A 667 0.16 -22.65 4.10
N SER A 668 0.01 -21.54 4.83
CA SER A 668 -1.09 -21.32 5.77
C SER A 668 -2.45 -21.16 5.08
N LYS A 669 -2.49 -20.62 3.86
CA LYS A 669 -3.72 -20.49 3.04
C LYS A 669 -3.83 -21.60 1.99
N GLY A 670 -2.72 -22.31 1.73
CA GLY A 670 -2.61 -23.57 1.00
C GLY A 670 -3.18 -23.50 -0.41
N VAL A 671 -4.37 -24.04 -0.65
CA VAL A 671 -5.00 -24.05 -1.99
C VAL A 671 -6.15 -23.06 -2.14
N GLY A 672 -6.52 -22.34 -1.07
CA GLY A 672 -7.68 -21.44 -1.04
C GLY A 672 -8.92 -22.06 -0.38
N SER A 673 -10.06 -21.39 -0.55
CA SER A 673 -11.33 -21.73 0.12
C SER A 673 -12.34 -22.42 -0.78
N GLY A 674 -12.51 -21.95 -2.02
CA GLY A 674 -13.63 -22.39 -2.85
C GLY A 674 -14.97 -21.88 -2.33
N PRO A 675 -16.09 -22.44 -2.81
CA PRO A 675 -17.42 -21.96 -2.46
C PRO A 675 -17.78 -22.26 -0.99
N ASN A 676 -18.57 -21.37 -0.37
CA ASN A 676 -19.12 -21.55 0.98
C ASN A 676 -20.65 -21.54 1.04
N GLY A 677 -21.32 -21.58 -0.10
CA GLY A 677 -22.77 -21.65 -0.23
C GLY A 677 -23.21 -22.13 -1.61
N GLY A 678 -24.53 -22.08 -1.84
CA GLY A 678 -25.14 -22.33 -3.13
C GLY A 678 -25.65 -23.75 -3.33
N ARG A 679 -26.28 -23.99 -4.48
CA ARG A 679 -26.90 -25.28 -4.80
C ARG A 679 -25.87 -26.41 -4.80
N GLY A 680 -26.07 -27.38 -3.89
CA GLY A 680 -25.20 -28.56 -3.77
C GLY A 680 -23.99 -28.38 -2.87
N PHE A 681 -23.78 -27.18 -2.30
CA PHE A 681 -22.77 -26.99 -1.26
C PHE A 681 -23.14 -27.76 0.01
N VAL A 682 -22.17 -28.53 0.52
CA VAL A 682 -22.29 -29.25 1.78
C VAL A 682 -21.33 -28.61 2.77
N ALA A 683 -21.89 -27.92 3.77
CA ALA A 683 -21.11 -27.26 4.80
C ALA A 683 -20.24 -28.30 5.55
N PRO A 684 -18.92 -28.08 5.67
CA PRO A 684 -18.08 -28.99 6.41
C PRO A 684 -18.32 -28.80 7.92
N ALA A 685 -18.00 -29.85 8.70
CA ALA A 685 -18.22 -29.85 10.15
C ALA A 685 -17.48 -28.73 10.92
N ARG A 686 -16.48 -28.10 10.30
CA ARG A 686 -15.69 -27.00 10.86
C ARG A 686 -16.33 -25.61 10.69
N GLY A 687 -17.37 -25.46 9.86
CA GLY A 687 -18.03 -24.19 9.59
C GLY A 687 -18.01 -23.80 8.10
N SER A 688 -18.68 -22.69 7.76
CA SER A 688 -18.79 -22.16 6.38
C SER A 688 -18.18 -20.76 6.24
N HIS A 689 -17.48 -20.25 7.24
CA HIS A 689 -16.74 -19.00 7.10
C HIS A 689 -15.59 -19.18 6.09
N PRO A 690 -15.20 -18.16 5.29
CA PRO A 690 -14.11 -18.28 4.33
C PRO A 690 -12.85 -18.97 4.89
N GLY A 691 -12.39 -18.53 6.07
CA GLY A 691 -11.26 -19.16 6.76
C GLY A 691 -11.51 -20.55 7.36
N ASP A 692 -12.75 -20.92 7.68
CA ASP A 692 -13.07 -22.27 8.17
C ASP A 692 -12.91 -23.29 7.05
N ILE A 693 -13.32 -22.94 5.83
CA ILE A 693 -13.28 -23.83 4.67
C ILE A 693 -11.94 -23.80 3.92
N MET A 694 -11.11 -22.78 4.16
CA MET A 694 -9.76 -22.69 3.62
C MET A 694 -8.93 -23.93 3.98
N GLN A 695 -8.09 -24.39 3.07
CA GLN A 695 -7.23 -25.56 3.27
C GLN A 695 -5.77 -25.17 3.16
N GLY A 696 -5.02 -25.35 4.26
CA GLY A 696 -3.57 -25.23 4.28
C GLY A 696 -2.90 -26.36 3.49
N LEU A 697 -1.59 -26.23 3.25
CA LEU A 697 -0.82 -27.23 2.51
C LEU A 697 0.50 -27.52 3.21
N PHE A 698 0.77 -28.79 3.47
CA PHE A 698 2.08 -29.27 3.90
C PHE A 698 2.80 -29.94 2.73
N GLN A 699 4.08 -29.64 2.53
CA GLN A 699 4.89 -30.20 1.45
C GLN A 699 6.17 -30.82 2.00
N VAL A 700 6.56 -31.96 1.42
CA VAL A 700 7.89 -32.56 1.57
C VAL A 700 8.57 -32.51 0.22
N ILE A 701 9.64 -31.72 0.14
CA ILE A 701 10.31 -31.37 -1.12
C ILE A 701 11.75 -31.85 -1.05
N ASP A 702 12.22 -32.58 -2.05
CA ASP A 702 13.65 -32.86 -2.17
C ASP A 702 14.39 -31.58 -2.57
N VAL A 703 15.51 -31.29 -1.92
CA VAL A 703 16.32 -30.10 -2.22
C VAL A 703 16.79 -30.18 -3.68
N PRO A 704 16.43 -29.20 -4.53
CA PRO A 704 16.72 -29.28 -5.95
C PRO A 704 18.20 -29.00 -6.24
N ASP A 705 18.73 -29.61 -7.30
CA ASP A 705 19.97 -29.15 -7.91
C ASP A 705 19.77 -27.82 -8.65
N ALA A 706 20.86 -27.24 -9.16
CA ALA A 706 20.83 -25.95 -9.84
C ALA A 706 19.94 -25.93 -11.09
N ALA A 707 19.88 -27.02 -11.85
CA ALA A 707 19.07 -27.10 -13.06
C ALA A 707 17.58 -27.12 -12.73
N ARG A 708 17.20 -27.95 -11.75
CA ARG A 708 15.83 -28.04 -11.25
C ARG A 708 15.39 -26.76 -10.55
N LEU A 709 16.27 -26.10 -9.78
CA LEU A 709 15.99 -24.81 -9.17
C LEU A 709 15.71 -23.72 -10.21
N ALA A 710 16.46 -23.70 -11.33
CA ALA A 710 16.21 -22.77 -12.42
C ALA A 710 14.86 -23.02 -13.12
N GLU A 711 14.45 -24.28 -13.27
CA GLU A 711 13.11 -24.65 -13.77
C GLU A 711 12.01 -24.18 -12.82
N TYR A 712 12.14 -24.50 -11.54
CA TYR A 712 11.23 -24.06 -10.49
C TYR A 712 11.13 -22.53 -10.41
N THR A 713 12.22 -21.81 -10.60
CA THR A 713 12.21 -20.34 -10.63
C THR A 713 11.36 -19.80 -11.78
N ARG A 714 11.49 -20.37 -12.99
CA ARG A 714 10.64 -20.00 -14.13
C ARG A 714 9.17 -20.33 -13.87
N GLN A 715 8.91 -21.46 -13.22
CA GLN A 715 7.57 -21.89 -12.84
C GLN A 715 6.93 -20.95 -11.82
N VAL A 716 7.66 -20.51 -10.80
CA VAL A 716 7.18 -19.51 -9.83
C VAL A 716 6.80 -18.22 -10.55
N VAL A 717 7.68 -17.68 -11.41
CA VAL A 717 7.37 -16.45 -12.17
C VAL A 717 6.12 -16.63 -13.04
N ALA A 718 6.02 -17.74 -13.78
CA ALA A 718 4.88 -18.03 -14.66
C ALA A 718 3.56 -18.27 -13.90
N ASN A 719 3.63 -18.65 -12.62
CA ASN A 719 2.47 -18.77 -11.75
C ASN A 719 2.00 -17.40 -11.23
N THR A 720 2.94 -16.47 -11.05
CA THR A 720 2.66 -15.14 -10.50
C THR A 720 2.10 -14.19 -11.55
N TYR A 721 2.75 -14.08 -12.71
CA TYR A 721 2.36 -13.11 -13.74
C TYR A 721 2.77 -13.57 -15.15
N GLN A 722 2.14 -12.97 -16.16
CA GLN A 722 2.60 -13.02 -17.55
C GLN A 722 2.84 -11.61 -18.10
N LYS A 723 3.76 -11.49 -19.06
CA LYS A 723 4.00 -10.26 -19.82
C LYS A 723 3.10 -10.25 -21.05
N ARG A 724 2.37 -9.16 -21.26
CA ARG A 724 1.51 -8.97 -22.42
C ARG A 724 1.87 -7.67 -23.14
N GLN A 725 2.00 -7.73 -24.46
CA GLN A 725 2.08 -6.54 -25.30
C GLN A 725 0.65 -6.04 -25.55
N LEU A 726 0.40 -4.77 -25.25
CA LEU A 726 -0.87 -4.09 -25.52
C LEU A 726 -0.61 -2.91 -26.45
N THR A 727 -1.45 -2.76 -27.46
CA THR A 727 -1.51 -1.57 -28.31
C THR A 727 -2.60 -0.67 -27.79
N ASP A 728 -2.27 0.59 -27.51
CA ASP A 728 -3.25 1.60 -27.13
C ASP A 728 -3.79 2.31 -28.38
N ASP A 729 -5.09 2.18 -28.63
CA ASP A 729 -5.78 2.80 -29.77
C ASP A 729 -6.24 4.24 -29.49
N GLY A 730 -5.94 4.75 -28.28
CA GLY A 730 -6.29 6.10 -27.85
C GLY A 730 -7.73 6.27 -27.35
N ARG A 731 -8.59 5.25 -27.45
CA ARG A 731 -10.03 5.39 -27.20
C ARG A 731 -10.42 5.09 -25.77
N ASN A 732 -9.87 4.03 -25.18
CA ASN A 732 -10.30 3.59 -23.85
C ASN A 732 -10.03 4.68 -22.80
N PRO A 733 -11.04 5.17 -22.04
CA PRO A 733 -10.84 6.14 -20.97
C PRO A 733 -9.83 5.73 -19.90
N LEU A 734 -9.63 4.43 -19.71
CA LEU A 734 -8.59 3.86 -18.86
C LEU A 734 -7.38 3.47 -19.74
N PRO A 735 -6.27 4.22 -19.70
CA PRO A 735 -5.06 3.84 -20.42
C PRO A 735 -4.52 2.49 -19.91
N PRO A 736 -3.81 1.72 -20.74
CA PRO A 736 -3.21 0.45 -20.31
C PRO A 736 -1.96 0.62 -19.43
N ALA A 737 -1.40 1.83 -19.31
CA ALA A 737 -0.32 2.18 -18.37
C ALA A 737 -0.40 3.65 -17.94
N PRO A 738 0.13 4.02 -16.76
CA PRO A 738 0.22 5.40 -16.32
C PRO A 738 1.08 6.23 -17.26
N ARG A 739 0.79 7.54 -17.38
CA ARG A 739 1.55 8.50 -18.18
C ARG A 739 1.61 8.23 -19.69
N LEU A 740 0.80 7.29 -20.19
CA LEU A 740 0.78 6.94 -21.61
C LEU A 740 0.04 7.99 -22.43
N ARG A 741 -1.11 8.42 -21.92
CA ARG A 741 -1.92 9.52 -22.45
C ARG A 741 -2.90 10.01 -21.39
N PRO A 742 -3.41 11.24 -21.51
CA PRO A 742 -4.38 11.76 -20.57
C PRO A 742 -5.72 10.98 -20.59
N SER A 743 -6.18 10.53 -19.42
CA SER A 743 -7.55 10.04 -19.23
C SER A 743 -8.57 11.19 -19.15
N PRO A 744 -9.80 11.03 -19.66
CA PRO A 744 -10.88 11.98 -19.37
C PRO A 744 -11.38 11.89 -17.91
N VAL A 745 -11.06 10.82 -17.17
CA VAL A 745 -11.32 10.72 -15.73
C VAL A 745 -10.27 11.53 -14.98
N ARG A 746 -10.71 12.52 -14.20
CA ARG A 746 -9.86 13.40 -13.40
C ARG A 746 -10.11 13.30 -11.91
N HIS A 747 -11.30 12.85 -11.50
CA HIS A 747 -11.68 12.71 -10.10
C HIS A 747 -12.13 11.28 -9.83
N ILE A 748 -11.60 10.68 -8.77
CA ILE A 748 -11.99 9.35 -8.31
C ILE A 748 -12.65 9.50 -6.95
N VAL A 749 -13.80 8.86 -6.75
CA VAL A 749 -14.42 8.69 -5.44
C VAL A 749 -14.43 7.21 -5.13
N PHE A 750 -13.66 6.79 -4.14
CA PHE A 750 -13.52 5.40 -3.74
C PHE A 750 -14.31 5.16 -2.45
N ILE A 751 -15.41 4.42 -2.56
CA ILE A 751 -16.33 4.11 -1.47
C ILE A 751 -16.11 2.67 -1.03
N VAL A 752 -15.79 2.51 0.26
CA VAL A 752 -15.57 1.21 0.89
C VAL A 752 -16.72 0.93 1.86
N LYS A 753 -17.24 -0.29 1.79
CA LYS A 753 -18.36 -0.82 2.55
C LYS A 753 -17.94 -2.06 3.38
N GLU A 754 -18.88 -2.71 4.08
CA GLU A 754 -18.60 -3.84 4.98
C GLU A 754 -19.21 -5.20 4.60
N ASN A 755 -18.31 -6.16 4.41
CA ASN A 755 -18.44 -7.61 4.64
C ASN A 755 -19.44 -8.39 3.77
N ARG A 756 -19.73 -7.97 2.52
CA ARG A 756 -20.73 -8.63 1.66
C ARG A 756 -20.14 -9.50 0.56
N THR A 757 -20.90 -10.55 0.23
CA THR A 757 -20.61 -11.43 -0.91
C THR A 757 -21.46 -11.06 -2.12
N PHE A 758 -20.97 -11.38 -3.31
CA PHE A 758 -21.65 -11.04 -4.57
C PHE A 758 -23.06 -11.64 -4.63
N ASP A 759 -23.21 -12.94 -4.35
CA ASP A 759 -24.51 -13.60 -4.45
C ASP A 759 -25.56 -13.07 -3.47
N GLN A 760 -25.16 -12.55 -2.29
CA GLN A 760 -26.10 -11.97 -1.34
C GLN A 760 -26.87 -10.79 -1.90
N VAL A 761 -26.21 -9.97 -2.72
CA VAL A 761 -26.74 -8.72 -3.25
C VAL A 761 -27.21 -8.89 -4.70
N PHE A 762 -26.52 -9.70 -5.50
CA PHE A 762 -26.73 -9.77 -6.96
C PHE A 762 -27.00 -11.19 -7.48
N GLY A 763 -27.12 -12.20 -6.61
CA GLY A 763 -27.25 -13.61 -6.99
C GLY A 763 -28.48 -13.91 -7.86
N GLU A 764 -29.53 -13.08 -7.80
CA GLU A 764 -30.76 -13.22 -8.58
C GLU A 764 -30.71 -12.61 -9.98
N ARG A 765 -29.65 -11.85 -10.33
CA ARG A 765 -29.54 -11.18 -11.63
C ARG A 765 -29.32 -12.19 -12.77
N LYS A 766 -29.90 -11.93 -13.94
CA LYS A 766 -29.89 -12.87 -15.09
C LYS A 766 -28.60 -12.83 -15.94
N ASN A 767 -27.84 -11.74 -15.89
CA ASN A 767 -26.68 -11.49 -16.74
C ASN A 767 -25.34 -11.63 -15.99
N VAL A 768 -25.36 -12.27 -14.82
CA VAL A 768 -24.19 -12.51 -13.98
C VAL A 768 -24.11 -14.01 -13.68
N VAL A 769 -22.94 -14.48 -13.26
CA VAL A 769 -22.83 -15.79 -12.62
C VAL A 769 -23.29 -15.66 -11.18
N GLY A 770 -24.58 -15.90 -10.92
CA GLY A 770 -25.21 -15.71 -9.60
C GLY A 770 -26.02 -16.92 -9.12
N ASP A 771 -26.15 -17.11 -7.81
CA ASP A 771 -27.08 -18.07 -7.20
C ASP A 771 -28.23 -17.37 -6.45
N PRO A 772 -29.47 -17.39 -6.98
CA PRO A 772 -30.61 -16.72 -6.35
C PRO A 772 -31.00 -17.32 -4.99
N THR A 773 -30.53 -18.52 -4.65
CA THR A 773 -30.81 -19.13 -3.33
C THR A 773 -30.04 -18.46 -2.19
N LEU A 774 -29.04 -17.63 -2.52
CA LEU A 774 -28.23 -16.88 -1.57
C LEU A 774 -28.56 -15.38 -1.52
N ALA A 775 -29.40 -14.88 -2.44
CA ALA A 775 -29.74 -13.48 -2.64
C ALA A 775 -30.67 -12.89 -1.54
N GLY A 776 -30.24 -12.94 -0.27
CA GLY A 776 -31.02 -12.46 0.86
C GLY A 776 -31.05 -10.93 1.01
N LEU A 777 -30.19 -10.19 0.32
CA LEU A 777 -30.06 -8.74 0.40
C LEU A 777 -30.38 -8.02 -0.91
N GLY A 778 -30.84 -8.75 -1.93
CA GLY A 778 -31.23 -8.24 -3.23
C GLY A 778 -32.66 -7.69 -3.25
N CYS A 779 -33.44 -8.08 -4.25
CA CYS A 779 -34.84 -7.67 -4.44
C CYS A 779 -35.83 -8.84 -4.40
N HIS A 780 -37.10 -8.53 -4.16
CA HIS A 780 -38.19 -9.52 -4.02
C HIS A 780 -37.95 -10.59 -2.94
N VAL A 781 -37.32 -10.18 -1.82
CA VAL A 781 -37.00 -11.08 -0.72
C VAL A 781 -38.08 -11.05 0.36
N THR A 782 -38.07 -12.06 1.23
CA THR A 782 -38.87 -12.09 2.45
C THR A 782 -37.94 -11.95 3.66
N VAL A 783 -38.16 -10.92 4.47
CA VAL A 783 -37.36 -10.65 5.67
C VAL A 783 -38.15 -10.98 6.93
N VAL A 784 -37.45 -11.49 7.95
CA VAL A 784 -38.05 -11.87 9.24
C VAL A 784 -37.12 -11.41 10.36
N ASN A 785 -37.66 -10.70 11.35
CA ASN A 785 -36.88 -10.25 12.50
C ASN A 785 -36.94 -11.23 13.69
N LYS A 786 -36.13 -11.02 14.72
CA LYS A 786 -36.10 -11.86 15.93
C LYS A 786 -37.43 -11.94 16.66
N ALA A 787 -38.29 -10.92 16.53
CA ALA A 787 -39.63 -10.90 17.13
C ALA A 787 -40.69 -11.65 16.28
N GLY A 788 -40.32 -12.20 15.13
CA GLY A 788 -41.22 -12.92 14.22
C GLY A 788 -42.05 -12.02 13.30
N ALA A 789 -41.82 -10.71 13.29
CA ALA A 789 -42.41 -9.84 12.28
C ALA A 789 -41.84 -10.21 10.91
N LYS A 790 -42.71 -10.21 9.90
CA LYS A 790 -42.40 -10.68 8.54
C LYS A 790 -42.83 -9.63 7.52
N VAL A 791 -41.97 -9.33 6.56
CA VAL A 791 -42.29 -8.51 5.38
C VAL A 791 -41.95 -9.32 4.14
N GLU A 792 -42.95 -9.55 3.30
CA GLU A 792 -42.83 -10.27 2.03
C GLU A 792 -42.71 -9.27 0.87
N ASP A 793 -42.04 -9.73 -0.19
CA ASP A 793 -41.84 -9.00 -1.44
C ASP A 793 -41.30 -7.58 -1.19
N VAL A 794 -40.09 -7.53 -0.63
CA VAL A 794 -39.39 -6.28 -0.34
C VAL A 794 -38.09 -6.19 -1.14
N ASN A 795 -37.76 -4.97 -1.55
CA ASN A 795 -36.50 -4.64 -2.17
C ASN A 795 -35.54 -4.11 -1.10
N VAL A 796 -34.54 -4.91 -0.74
CA VAL A 796 -33.55 -4.53 0.29
C VAL A 796 -32.49 -3.59 -0.30
N SER A 797 -31.99 -3.88 -1.50
CA SER A 797 -30.96 -3.07 -2.18
C SER A 797 -31.38 -2.56 -3.58
N PRO A 798 -32.51 -1.86 -3.73
CA PRO A 798 -33.00 -1.43 -5.05
C PRO A 798 -32.03 -0.49 -5.78
N ASN A 799 -31.24 0.32 -5.08
CA ASN A 799 -30.28 1.22 -5.72
C ASN A 799 -29.04 0.50 -6.20
N HIS A 800 -28.54 -0.52 -5.48
CA HIS A 800 -27.46 -1.38 -6.00
C HIS A 800 -27.87 -2.02 -7.32
N GLN A 801 -29.11 -2.52 -7.43
CA GLN A 801 -29.64 -3.09 -8.68
C GLN A 801 -29.71 -2.03 -9.80
N ALA A 802 -30.26 -0.86 -9.50
CA ALA A 802 -30.43 0.22 -10.48
C ALA A 802 -29.08 0.81 -10.95
N LEU A 803 -28.09 0.90 -10.06
CA LEU A 803 -26.74 1.32 -10.40
C LEU A 803 -26.03 0.27 -11.27
N ALA A 804 -26.23 -1.02 -11.01
CA ALA A 804 -25.71 -2.10 -11.86
C ALA A 804 -26.38 -2.12 -13.26
N ASP A 805 -27.65 -1.77 -13.38
CA ASP A 805 -28.30 -1.60 -14.70
C ASP A 805 -27.78 -0.39 -15.48
N ARG A 806 -27.34 0.63 -14.75
CA ARG A 806 -26.94 1.91 -15.33
C ARG A 806 -25.46 1.98 -15.68
N PHE A 807 -24.61 1.25 -14.97
CA PHE A 807 -23.17 1.29 -15.11
C PHE A 807 -22.60 -0.14 -15.16
N ALA A 808 -21.34 -0.32 -14.78
CA ALA A 808 -20.68 -1.62 -14.85
C ALA A 808 -20.61 -2.30 -13.48
N LEU A 809 -20.84 -3.62 -13.49
CA LEU A 809 -20.69 -4.52 -12.36
C LEU A 809 -19.63 -5.57 -12.70
N CYS A 810 -18.72 -5.88 -11.77
CA CYS A 810 -17.73 -6.94 -11.97
C CYS A 810 -18.21 -8.19 -11.23
N ASP A 811 -18.53 -9.25 -11.96
CA ASP A 811 -19.03 -10.51 -11.39
C ASP A 811 -17.92 -11.51 -11.07
N ASN A 812 -16.66 -11.14 -11.26
CA ASN A 812 -15.51 -11.99 -10.99
C ASN A 812 -14.46 -11.26 -10.14
N PHE A 813 -14.94 -10.45 -9.19
CA PHE A 813 -14.11 -9.69 -8.25
C PHE A 813 -14.02 -10.40 -6.88
N TYR A 814 -12.83 -10.41 -6.29
CA TYR A 814 -12.54 -11.09 -5.03
C TYR A 814 -11.77 -10.19 -4.06
N CYS A 815 -12.11 -10.28 -2.78
CA CYS A 815 -11.33 -9.68 -1.72
C CYS A 815 -10.12 -10.57 -1.39
N ASP A 816 -8.90 -10.04 -1.45
CA ASP A 816 -7.69 -10.75 -0.98
C ASP A 816 -7.70 -11.06 0.53
N SER A 817 -8.64 -10.47 1.24
CA SER A 817 -8.93 -10.61 2.66
C SER A 817 -10.01 -11.64 2.92
N ASP A 818 -9.93 -12.24 4.10
CA ASP A 818 -10.93 -13.17 4.62
C ASP A 818 -11.55 -12.68 5.95
N GLN A 819 -11.11 -11.51 6.41
CA GLN A 819 -11.58 -10.74 7.59
C GLN A 819 -11.14 -9.26 7.49
N SER A 820 -11.81 -8.37 8.21
CA SER A 820 -11.68 -6.90 8.10
C SER A 820 -10.29 -6.40 8.51
N ASN A 821 -9.67 -7.09 9.48
CA ASN A 821 -8.31 -6.81 9.91
C ASN A 821 -7.30 -6.84 8.75
N THR A 822 -7.48 -7.73 7.76
CA THR A 822 -6.63 -7.82 6.57
C THR A 822 -7.23 -7.03 5.39
N GLY A 823 -8.56 -6.97 5.32
CA GLY A 823 -9.32 -6.23 4.30
C GLY A 823 -8.94 -4.77 4.20
N HIS A 824 -9.01 -4.06 5.31
CA HIS A 824 -8.69 -2.64 5.34
C HIS A 824 -7.24 -2.32 4.93
N ARG A 825 -6.29 -3.27 5.05
CA ARG A 825 -4.92 -3.09 4.54
C ARG A 825 -4.87 -3.23 3.03
N TRP A 826 -5.45 -4.32 2.51
CA TRP A 826 -5.47 -4.57 1.06
C TRP A 826 -6.12 -3.44 0.27
N VAL A 827 -7.23 -2.91 0.77
CA VAL A 827 -8.00 -1.83 0.14
C VAL A 827 -7.18 -0.54 -0.03
N VAL A 828 -6.12 -0.32 0.77
CA VAL A 828 -5.23 0.84 0.67
C VAL A 828 -3.84 0.49 0.14
N GLY A 829 -3.71 -0.66 -0.54
CA GLY A 829 -2.45 -1.09 -1.15
C GLY A 829 -1.39 -1.56 -0.15
N VAL A 830 -1.78 -1.92 1.07
CA VAL A 830 -0.91 -2.55 2.06
C VAL A 830 -1.16 -4.06 2.03
N TYR A 831 -0.18 -4.82 1.55
CA TYR A 831 -0.21 -6.27 1.75
C TYR A 831 0.04 -6.58 3.24
N PRO A 832 -0.82 -7.37 3.92
CA PRO A 832 -0.63 -7.72 5.32
C PRO A 832 0.67 -8.49 5.54
N ASN A 833 1.51 -8.02 6.47
CA ASN A 833 2.71 -8.75 6.87
C ASN A 833 2.36 -9.96 7.78
N GLU A 834 3.37 -10.77 8.08
CA GLU A 834 3.27 -11.94 8.94
C GLU A 834 2.67 -11.62 10.31
N TRP A 835 3.03 -10.48 10.91
CA TRP A 835 2.50 -10.11 12.21
C TRP A 835 0.99 -9.87 12.11
N VAL A 836 0.52 -9.14 11.09
CA VAL A 836 -0.93 -8.94 10.88
C VAL A 836 -1.65 -10.27 10.68
N GLU A 837 -1.16 -11.13 9.79
CA GLU A 837 -1.82 -12.40 9.43
C GLU A 837 -1.89 -13.39 10.60
N VAL A 838 -0.83 -13.50 11.41
CA VAL A 838 -0.84 -14.35 12.61
C VAL A 838 -1.80 -13.79 13.66
N ASN A 839 -1.78 -12.48 13.93
CA ASN A 839 -2.68 -11.88 14.92
C ASN A 839 -4.15 -11.93 14.49
N ALA A 840 -4.43 -11.66 13.21
CA ALA A 840 -5.77 -11.70 12.62
C ALA A 840 -6.49 -13.03 12.86
N ARG A 841 -5.73 -14.14 12.83
CA ARG A 841 -6.26 -15.50 12.96
C ARG A 841 -6.08 -16.10 14.34
N SER A 842 -5.49 -15.35 15.27
CA SER A 842 -5.33 -15.73 16.66
C SER A 842 -6.39 -15.09 17.54
N ARG A 843 -6.87 -15.81 18.57
CA ARG A 843 -7.70 -15.17 19.58
C ARG A 843 -6.79 -14.35 20.48
N ILE A 844 -7.04 -13.06 20.63
CA ILE A 844 -6.26 -12.19 21.51
C ILE A 844 -7.22 -11.39 22.38
N GLU A 845 -7.04 -11.49 23.69
CA GLU A 845 -7.84 -10.76 24.66
C GLU A 845 -7.17 -9.42 24.98
N ALA A 846 -7.83 -8.32 24.60
CA ALA A 846 -7.41 -6.98 24.96
C ALA A 846 -7.67 -6.72 26.45
N ARG A 847 -6.65 -6.27 27.18
CA ARG A 847 -6.73 -5.90 28.60
C ARG A 847 -6.17 -4.50 28.76
N LEU A 848 -7.05 -3.50 28.60
CA LEU A 848 -6.68 -2.08 28.53
C LEU A 848 -5.82 -1.61 29.72
N PHE A 849 -6.09 -2.10 30.92
CA PHE A 849 -5.39 -1.70 32.16
C PHE A 849 -4.32 -2.69 32.62
N SER A 850 -3.94 -3.64 31.76
CA SER A 850 -2.87 -4.61 32.02
C SER A 850 -1.52 -3.92 32.24
N THR A 851 -0.69 -4.51 33.10
CA THR A 851 0.71 -4.12 33.27
C THR A 851 1.58 -4.57 32.09
N ALA A 852 1.17 -5.59 31.34
CA ALA A 852 1.75 -6.00 30.07
C ALA A 852 1.34 -4.99 28.97
N PRO A 853 2.26 -4.15 28.44
CA PRO A 853 1.88 -3.05 27.54
C PRO A 853 1.24 -3.51 26.23
N GLY A 854 1.67 -4.65 25.69
CA GLY A 854 1.12 -5.20 24.45
C GLY A 854 -0.33 -5.67 24.56
N ARG A 855 -0.92 -5.73 25.76
CA ARG A 855 -2.34 -6.04 25.97
C ARG A 855 -3.28 -4.84 25.80
N ARG A 856 -2.74 -3.61 25.82
CA ARG A 856 -3.55 -2.37 25.82
C ARG A 856 -4.22 -2.13 24.47
N TYR A 857 -3.55 -2.56 23.41
CA TYR A 857 -3.99 -2.52 22.04
C TYR A 857 -3.79 -3.90 21.44
N VAL A 858 -4.63 -4.27 20.49
CA VAL A 858 -4.48 -5.50 19.73
C VAL A 858 -4.72 -5.11 18.29
N ALA A 859 -3.95 -5.70 17.36
CA ALA A 859 -4.28 -5.70 15.94
C ALA A 859 -5.63 -6.41 15.76
N GLY A 860 -6.71 -5.65 15.94
CA GLY A 860 -8.08 -6.09 15.74
C GLY A 860 -8.58 -5.69 14.36
N ALA A 861 -9.90 -5.77 14.16
CA ALA A 861 -10.57 -5.43 12.90
C ALA A 861 -10.54 -3.94 12.51
N ALA A 862 -9.82 -3.08 13.25
CA ALA A 862 -9.84 -1.64 13.00
C ALA A 862 -9.27 -1.28 11.62
N ALA A 863 -9.93 -0.35 10.94
CA ALA A 863 -9.54 0.12 9.60
C ALA A 863 -8.19 0.88 9.56
N GLY A 864 -7.73 1.42 10.68
CA GLY A 864 -6.44 2.12 10.74
C GLY A 864 -5.25 1.19 10.45
N VAL A 865 -4.38 1.63 9.54
CA VAL A 865 -3.07 1.03 9.27
C VAL A 865 -2.12 1.40 10.41
N PHE A 866 -1.42 0.41 10.98
CA PHE A 866 -0.54 0.58 12.14
C PHE A 866 0.92 0.81 11.72
N PRO A 867 1.72 1.56 12.49
CA PRO A 867 3.16 1.67 12.24
C PRO A 867 3.90 0.33 12.12
N GLU A 868 3.41 -0.73 12.77
CA GLU A 868 3.92 -2.10 12.64
C GLU A 868 3.61 -2.80 11.30
N ASP A 869 2.57 -2.37 10.58
CA ASP A 869 2.13 -2.95 9.30
C ASP A 869 2.37 -2.04 8.09
N TYR A 870 3.07 -0.91 8.28
CA TYR A 870 3.53 -0.08 7.15
C TYR A 870 4.51 -0.85 6.28
N ASN A 871 4.24 -0.87 4.98
CA ASN A 871 5.19 -1.39 3.98
C ASN A 871 6.33 -0.39 3.70
N GLU A 872 7.42 -0.86 3.08
CA GLU A 872 8.58 -0.01 2.77
C GLU A 872 8.18 1.28 2.02
N ALA A 873 7.26 1.16 1.05
CA ALA A 873 6.75 2.27 0.25
C ALA A 873 5.50 2.95 0.84
N GLY A 874 5.03 2.53 2.02
CA GLY A 874 3.80 3.03 2.65
C GLY A 874 2.53 2.47 2.00
N ALA A 875 1.41 3.14 2.27
CA ALA A 875 0.09 2.83 1.73
C ALA A 875 -0.25 3.78 0.56
N LEU A 876 -1.50 3.71 0.09
CA LEU A 876 -2.13 4.67 -0.82
C LEU A 876 -1.80 6.13 -0.45
N TRP A 877 -1.84 6.47 0.84
CA TRP A 877 -1.69 7.84 1.35
C TRP A 877 -0.29 8.41 1.12
N GLU A 878 0.76 7.67 1.49
CA GLU A 878 2.15 8.08 1.27
C GLU A 878 2.48 8.10 -0.22
N HIS A 879 1.85 7.22 -1.00
CA HIS A 879 2.03 7.22 -2.45
C HIS A 879 1.47 8.51 -3.08
N LEU A 880 0.25 8.90 -2.73
CA LEU A 880 -0.38 10.14 -3.21
C LEU A 880 0.42 11.38 -2.78
N ASP A 881 0.82 11.44 -1.52
CA ASP A 881 1.59 12.57 -0.97
C ASP A 881 2.97 12.72 -1.64
N ARG A 882 3.70 11.60 -1.79
CA ARG A 882 5.00 11.56 -2.48
C ARG A 882 4.91 12.12 -3.90
N HIS A 883 3.81 11.86 -4.59
CA HIS A 883 3.55 12.32 -5.94
C HIS A 883 2.72 13.61 -6.02
N ARG A 884 2.41 14.23 -4.87
CA ARG A 884 1.66 15.50 -4.75
C ARG A 884 0.27 15.43 -5.40
N VAL A 885 -0.39 14.29 -5.31
CA VAL A 885 -1.76 14.12 -5.77
C VAL A 885 -2.70 14.55 -4.64
N PRO A 886 -3.53 15.60 -4.82
CA PRO A 886 -4.43 16.05 -3.77
C PRO A 886 -5.53 15.01 -3.55
N PHE A 887 -5.71 14.60 -2.29
CA PHE A 887 -6.76 13.67 -1.88
C PHE A 887 -7.46 14.14 -0.61
N PHE A 888 -8.64 13.59 -0.32
CA PHE A 888 -9.34 13.84 0.94
C PHE A 888 -10.13 12.61 1.39
N ASN A 889 -10.06 12.29 2.67
CA ASN A 889 -10.68 11.11 3.26
C ASN A 889 -11.90 11.44 4.13
N PHE A 890 -12.98 10.69 3.95
CA PHE A 890 -14.18 10.69 4.79
C PHE A 890 -14.28 9.38 5.57
N GLY A 891 -13.67 9.38 6.77
CA GLY A 891 -13.86 8.33 7.78
C GLY A 891 -13.22 6.97 7.48
N PHE A 892 -12.68 6.73 6.28
CA PHE A 892 -12.02 5.47 5.95
C PHE A 892 -10.59 5.43 6.50
N GLY A 893 -10.16 4.29 7.06
CA GLY A 893 -8.84 4.13 7.65
C GLY A 893 -8.59 4.94 8.94
N THR A 894 -9.64 5.52 9.54
CA THR A 894 -9.53 6.32 10.77
C THR A 894 -10.04 5.61 12.03
N GLU A 895 -10.70 4.47 11.88
CA GLU A 895 -11.12 3.64 13.01
C GLU A 895 -9.90 3.07 13.76
N MET A 896 -9.90 3.17 15.09
CA MET A 896 -8.77 2.80 15.93
C MET A 896 -9.17 1.72 16.94
N PRO A 897 -8.32 0.71 17.20
CA PRO A 897 -8.62 -0.30 18.20
C PRO A 897 -8.62 0.31 19.60
N ALA A 898 -9.22 -0.43 20.55
CA ALA A 898 -9.42 0.02 21.93
C ALA A 898 -10.26 1.31 22.07
N SER A 899 -11.02 1.69 21.04
CA SER A 899 -11.98 2.78 21.09
C SER A 899 -13.32 2.37 21.71
N ILE A 900 -14.18 3.36 21.98
CA ILE A 900 -15.58 3.19 22.35
C ILE A 900 -16.44 3.78 21.23
N GLU A 901 -17.42 3.02 20.75
CA GLU A 901 -18.34 3.41 19.70
C GLU A 901 -19.76 3.46 20.26
N GLU A 902 -20.23 4.66 20.57
CA GLU A 902 -21.57 4.90 21.09
C GLU A 902 -22.21 6.02 20.27
N GLN A 903 -23.53 6.16 20.36
CA GLN A 903 -24.26 7.21 19.66
C GLN A 903 -23.78 8.63 20.03
N ILE A 904 -23.30 8.83 21.25
CA ILE A 904 -22.76 10.13 21.70
C ILE A 904 -21.49 10.55 20.93
N HIS A 905 -20.79 9.60 20.30
CA HIS A 905 -19.58 9.86 19.49
C HIS A 905 -19.91 10.19 18.02
N LYS A 906 -21.12 10.70 17.75
CA LYS A 906 -21.69 10.87 16.41
C LYS A 906 -20.85 11.63 15.38
N TYR A 907 -19.93 12.50 15.80
CA TYR A 907 -19.15 13.32 14.85
C TYR A 907 -17.91 12.58 14.34
N THR A 908 -17.11 11.96 15.19
CA THR A 908 -15.92 11.22 14.74
C THR A 908 -16.16 9.72 14.60
N GLY A 909 -17.25 9.21 15.18
CA GLY A 909 -17.61 7.79 15.21
C GLY A 909 -17.06 7.06 16.45
N MET A 910 -16.03 7.58 17.10
CA MET A 910 -15.31 6.85 18.16
C MET A 910 -14.75 7.76 19.26
N GLN A 911 -14.48 7.17 20.43
CA GLN A 911 -13.61 7.74 21.45
C GLN A 911 -12.44 6.79 21.76
N MET A 912 -11.22 7.19 21.40
CA MET A 912 -9.99 6.42 21.60
C MET A 912 -9.58 6.39 23.07
N ARG A 913 -9.08 5.25 23.56
CA ARG A 913 -8.53 5.11 24.93
C ARG A 913 -7.02 4.93 24.99
N VAL A 914 -6.41 4.63 23.84
CA VAL A 914 -4.98 4.40 23.66
C VAL A 914 -4.47 5.38 22.60
N SER A 915 -3.26 5.91 22.78
CA SER A 915 -2.66 6.90 21.87
C SER A 915 -2.05 6.21 20.65
N ILE A 916 -2.90 5.81 19.69
CA ILE A 916 -2.50 5.20 18.42
C ILE A 916 -2.46 6.28 17.33
N PRO A 917 -1.39 6.37 16.52
CA PRO A 917 -1.26 7.41 15.50
C PRO A 917 -1.93 7.01 14.18
N LEU A 918 -2.08 7.98 13.29
CA LEU A 918 -2.41 7.75 11.88
C LEU A 918 -1.16 7.83 10.99
N PRO A 919 -1.20 7.32 9.75
CA PRO A 919 -0.23 7.70 8.73
C PRO A 919 -0.27 9.22 8.52
N LYS A 920 0.90 9.89 8.47
CA LYS A 920 0.96 11.35 8.45
C LYS A 920 0.15 11.99 7.30
N PRO A 921 0.23 11.51 6.04
CA PRO A 921 -0.58 12.05 4.97
C PRO A 921 -2.09 11.87 5.19
N LEU A 922 -2.52 10.72 5.73
CA LEU A 922 -3.93 10.48 6.04
C LEU A 922 -4.41 11.41 7.16
N PHE A 923 -3.59 11.61 8.20
CA PHE A 923 -3.90 12.56 9.27
C PHE A 923 -4.13 13.98 8.73
N ASP A 924 -3.28 14.45 7.81
CA ASP A 924 -3.39 15.80 7.26
C ASP A 924 -4.60 15.98 6.33
N ASN A 925 -5.01 14.92 5.64
CA ASN A 925 -5.98 14.97 4.54
C ASN A 925 -7.27 14.19 4.83
N THR A 926 -7.77 14.26 6.06
CA THR A 926 -9.01 13.58 6.46
C THR A 926 -9.97 14.52 7.16
N SER A 927 -11.27 14.27 6.98
CA SER A 927 -12.33 14.96 7.69
C SER A 927 -12.15 14.83 9.20
N ARG A 928 -12.37 15.93 9.91
CA ARG A 928 -12.47 15.98 11.37
C ARG A 928 -13.90 15.99 11.86
N LYS A 929 -14.85 15.94 10.91
CA LYS A 929 -16.28 16.05 11.16
C LYS A 929 -17.00 14.78 10.86
N PHE A 930 -16.55 13.95 9.90
CA PHE A 930 -17.22 12.74 9.39
C PHE A 930 -16.96 11.51 10.27
N ALA A 931 -18.02 10.76 10.55
CA ALA A 931 -17.95 9.62 11.45
C ALA A 931 -17.38 8.37 10.76
N THR A 932 -16.37 7.75 11.38
CA THR A 932 -15.84 6.44 10.97
C THR A 932 -16.81 5.30 11.31
N PHE A 933 -16.35 4.05 11.27
CA PHE A 933 -17.12 2.87 11.68
C PHE A 933 -17.76 3.07 13.05
N ASN A 934 -19.10 2.97 13.11
CA ASN A 934 -19.92 2.96 14.33
C ASN A 934 -21.37 2.66 13.92
N MET A 935 -21.85 1.49 14.31
CA MET A 935 -23.17 0.98 13.91
C MET A 935 -24.36 1.67 14.61
N HIS A 936 -24.11 2.56 15.57
CA HIS A 936 -25.15 3.41 16.17
C HIS A 936 -25.48 4.63 15.30
N ILE A 937 -24.67 4.92 14.29
CA ILE A 937 -24.79 6.08 13.42
C ILE A 937 -25.36 5.62 12.06
N PRO A 938 -26.51 6.16 11.61
CA PRO A 938 -27.04 5.91 10.27
C PRO A 938 -26.08 6.38 9.18
N ASP A 939 -25.98 5.66 8.07
CA ASP A 939 -25.25 6.13 6.90
C ASP A 939 -25.93 7.37 6.30
N GLN A 940 -27.25 7.54 6.47
CA GLN A 940 -27.92 8.80 6.16
C GLN A 940 -27.29 10.01 6.88
N PHE A 941 -26.86 9.85 8.13
CA PHE A 941 -26.21 10.92 8.90
C PHE A 941 -24.83 11.22 8.33
N ARG A 942 -24.06 10.17 7.98
CA ARG A 942 -22.74 10.31 7.33
C ARG A 942 -22.84 11.07 6.01
N VAL A 943 -23.85 10.75 5.19
CA VAL A 943 -24.09 11.46 3.92
C VAL A 943 -24.41 12.92 4.15
N ASP A 944 -25.24 13.27 5.14
CA ASP A 944 -25.51 14.67 5.47
C ASP A 944 -24.20 15.42 5.83
N MET A 945 -23.32 14.80 6.62
CA MET A 945 -22.03 15.39 7.00
C MET A 945 -21.10 15.58 5.81
N PHE A 946 -21.05 14.59 4.90
CA PHE A 946 -20.33 14.69 3.64
C PHE A 946 -20.84 15.86 2.79
N GLU A 947 -22.16 15.97 2.61
CA GLU A 947 -22.74 17.06 1.82
C GLU A 947 -22.47 18.44 2.45
N GLU A 948 -22.54 18.55 3.78
CA GLU A 948 -22.19 19.77 4.52
C GLU A 948 -20.73 20.17 4.28
N GLU A 949 -19.78 19.26 4.50
CA GLU A 949 -18.35 19.55 4.34
C GLU A 949 -17.95 19.76 2.86
N TYR A 950 -18.59 19.06 1.92
CA TYR A 950 -18.43 19.31 0.50
C TYR A 950 -18.82 20.75 0.14
N ARG A 951 -19.99 21.21 0.63
CA ARG A 951 -20.47 22.57 0.36
C ARG A 951 -19.53 23.62 0.95
N GLU A 952 -19.07 23.40 2.18
CA GLU A 952 -18.13 24.29 2.87
C GLU A 952 -16.79 24.42 2.14
N LYS A 953 -16.24 23.33 1.62
CA LYS A 953 -14.89 23.29 1.02
C LYS A 953 -14.87 23.59 -0.47
N TRP A 954 -15.69 22.88 -1.25
CA TRP A 954 -15.54 22.82 -2.70
C TRP A 954 -16.63 23.56 -3.45
N ALA A 955 -17.90 23.49 -3.00
CA ALA A 955 -18.96 24.29 -3.63
C ALA A 955 -18.80 25.79 -3.37
N SER A 956 -18.25 26.16 -2.21
CA SER A 956 -17.93 27.55 -1.86
C SER A 956 -16.80 28.18 -2.70
N GLY A 957 -16.08 27.37 -3.49
CA GLY A 957 -14.89 27.78 -4.26
C GLY A 957 -13.65 28.06 -3.41
N ARG A 958 -13.66 27.74 -2.10
CA ARG A 958 -12.49 27.90 -1.20
C ARG A 958 -11.35 26.97 -1.57
N GLU A 959 -11.69 25.74 -1.95
CA GLU A 959 -10.75 24.68 -2.34
C GLU A 959 -11.21 24.05 -3.67
N SER A 960 -10.29 23.48 -4.44
CA SER A 960 -10.63 22.66 -5.61
C SER A 960 -10.97 21.23 -5.16
N PHE A 961 -11.91 20.58 -5.86
CA PHE A 961 -12.24 19.19 -5.56
C PHE A 961 -11.00 18.27 -5.77
N PRO A 962 -10.67 17.36 -4.83
CA PRO A 962 -9.47 16.54 -4.91
C PRO A 962 -9.46 15.60 -6.11
N ARG A 963 -8.28 15.08 -6.47
CA ARG A 963 -8.14 14.05 -7.51
C ARG A 963 -8.66 12.70 -7.02
N LEU A 964 -8.55 12.42 -5.72
CA LEU A 964 -9.11 11.23 -5.07
C LEU A 964 -9.87 11.61 -3.80
N VAL A 965 -11.09 11.11 -3.64
CA VAL A 965 -11.83 11.13 -2.38
C VAL A 965 -12.06 9.69 -1.94
N THR A 966 -11.77 9.38 -0.68
CA THR A 966 -12.09 8.08 -0.08
C THR A 966 -13.22 8.24 0.94
N MET A 967 -14.12 7.27 1.04
CA MET A 967 -15.29 7.32 1.93
C MET A 967 -15.63 5.94 2.46
N VAL A 968 -16.03 5.85 3.73
CA VAL A 968 -16.62 4.65 4.32
C VAL A 968 -18.13 4.79 4.48
N LEU A 969 -18.89 3.76 4.10
CA LEU A 969 -20.32 3.60 4.39
C LEU A 969 -20.54 2.20 5.00
N PRO A 970 -20.43 2.06 6.33
CA PRO A 970 -20.29 0.75 6.97
C PRO A 970 -21.60 0.09 7.38
N ASN A 971 -22.76 0.73 7.25
CA ASN A 971 -23.97 0.16 7.86
C ASN A 971 -24.40 -1.15 7.22
N ASP A 972 -23.97 -1.46 6.00
CA ASP A 972 -24.19 -2.79 5.47
C ASP A 972 -23.45 -3.89 6.23
N HIS A 973 -22.73 -3.65 7.33
CA HIS A 973 -22.25 -4.67 8.28
C HIS A 973 -23.37 -5.48 8.98
N LEU A 974 -24.64 -5.03 8.99
CA LEU A 974 -25.81 -5.76 9.55
C LEU A 974 -25.69 -6.11 11.04
N THR A 975 -25.65 -5.11 11.92
CA THR A 975 -25.64 -5.33 13.37
C THR A 975 -27.01 -5.81 13.90
N ASP A 976 -27.15 -5.93 15.23
CA ASP A 976 -28.39 -6.33 15.87
C ASP A 976 -29.54 -5.33 15.63
N GLU A 977 -30.75 -5.89 15.48
CA GLU A 977 -32.00 -5.15 15.27
C GLU A 977 -32.23 -4.11 16.37
N SER A 978 -32.62 -2.90 15.96
CA SER A 978 -33.04 -1.82 16.85
C SER A 978 -34.31 -1.15 16.30
N PRO A 979 -35.49 -1.77 16.50
CA PRO A 979 -36.75 -1.22 16.00
C PRO A 979 -37.04 0.19 16.52
N SER A 980 -36.62 0.53 17.75
CA SER A 980 -36.81 1.85 18.36
C SER A 980 -36.07 2.97 17.63
N THR A 981 -34.94 2.66 16.98
CA THR A 981 -34.11 3.61 16.23
C THR A 981 -34.20 3.45 14.72
N GLY A 982 -35.23 2.75 14.20
CA GLY A 982 -35.48 2.66 12.75
C GLY A 982 -34.90 1.44 12.05
N TYR A 983 -34.34 0.48 12.79
CA TYR A 983 -33.78 -0.77 12.23
C TYR A 983 -34.57 -2.01 12.71
N PRO A 984 -35.82 -2.20 12.24
CA PRO A 984 -36.66 -3.31 12.70
C PRO A 984 -36.21 -4.70 12.19
N PHE A 985 -35.37 -4.77 11.17
CA PHE A 985 -34.77 -5.97 10.59
C PHE A 985 -33.25 -5.79 10.46
N LYS A 986 -32.49 -6.88 10.31
CA LYS A 986 -31.06 -6.76 9.97
C LYS A 986 -30.88 -6.11 8.60
N GLU A 987 -31.73 -6.47 7.66
CA GLU A 987 -31.76 -5.97 6.30
C GLU A 987 -32.08 -4.47 6.24
N SER A 988 -32.66 -3.88 7.29
CA SER A 988 -32.84 -2.43 7.40
C SER A 988 -31.51 -1.67 7.34
N TYR A 989 -30.43 -2.27 7.81
CA TYR A 989 -29.09 -1.69 7.74
C TYR A 989 -28.51 -1.69 6.31
N MET A 990 -28.76 -2.74 5.53
CA MET A 990 -28.45 -2.74 4.09
C MET A 990 -29.29 -1.71 3.35
N ALA A 991 -30.56 -1.55 3.71
CA ALA A 991 -31.44 -0.57 3.09
C ALA A 991 -31.02 0.89 3.39
N ASP A 992 -30.51 1.16 4.60
CA ASP A 992 -29.86 2.45 4.93
C ASP A 992 -28.63 2.68 4.05
N ASN A 993 -27.74 1.71 3.96
CA ASN A 993 -26.52 1.78 3.17
C ASN A 993 -26.80 1.94 1.66
N ASP A 994 -27.77 1.19 1.11
CA ASP A 994 -28.25 1.29 -0.27
C ASP A 994 -28.73 2.70 -0.61
N LEU A 995 -29.56 3.28 0.25
CA LEU A 995 -30.04 4.65 0.09
C LEU A 995 -28.91 5.68 0.26
N ALA A 996 -27.98 5.46 1.19
CA ALA A 996 -26.83 6.33 1.41
C ALA A 996 -25.91 6.38 0.18
N LEU A 997 -25.55 5.22 -0.39
CA LEU A 997 -24.79 5.13 -1.63
C LEU A 997 -25.51 5.86 -2.77
N ALA A 998 -26.81 5.62 -2.91
CA ALA A 998 -27.65 6.27 -3.91
C ALA A 998 -27.64 7.80 -3.78
N ARG A 999 -27.72 8.32 -2.55
CA ARG A 999 -27.65 9.75 -2.25
C ARG A 999 -26.29 10.34 -2.60
N VAL A 1000 -25.19 9.66 -2.28
CA VAL A 1000 -23.83 10.11 -2.66
C VAL A 1000 -23.69 10.20 -4.18
N VAL A 1001 -24.10 9.16 -4.92
CA VAL A 1001 -24.04 9.15 -6.39
C VAL A 1001 -24.98 10.21 -6.98
N ARG A 1002 -26.18 10.38 -6.44
CA ARG A 1002 -27.13 11.43 -6.84
C ARG A 1002 -26.52 12.82 -6.67
N PHE A 1003 -25.90 13.07 -5.52
CA PHE A 1003 -25.28 14.35 -5.19
C PHE A 1003 -24.12 14.65 -6.14
N LEU A 1004 -23.16 13.72 -6.24
CA LEU A 1004 -21.96 13.88 -7.07
C LEU A 1004 -22.27 14.00 -8.57
N SER A 1005 -23.25 13.24 -9.07
CA SER A 1005 -23.65 13.29 -10.49
C SER A 1005 -24.34 14.60 -10.94
N ARG A 1006 -24.62 15.50 -9.99
CA ARG A 1006 -25.12 16.86 -10.26
C ARG A 1006 -24.08 17.95 -9.99
N THR A 1007 -22.85 17.56 -9.66
CA THR A 1007 -21.74 18.50 -9.50
C THR A 1007 -21.07 18.79 -10.84
N PRO A 1008 -20.38 19.94 -10.99
CA PRO A 1008 -19.58 20.24 -12.19
C PRO A 1008 -18.46 19.21 -12.45
N TYR A 1009 -18.07 18.42 -11.45
CA TYR A 1009 -17.01 17.42 -11.53
C TYR A 1009 -17.47 16.10 -12.15
N TRP A 1010 -18.79 15.83 -12.21
CA TRP A 1010 -19.36 14.56 -12.70
C TRP A 1010 -18.81 14.14 -14.06
N LYS A 1011 -18.69 15.09 -15.00
CA LYS A 1011 -18.20 14.86 -16.36
C LYS A 1011 -16.78 14.27 -16.46
N ASN A 1012 -16.01 14.30 -15.37
CA ASN A 1012 -14.66 13.76 -15.27
C ASN A 1012 -14.51 12.82 -14.07
N MET A 1013 -15.61 12.23 -13.58
CA MET A 1013 -15.60 11.43 -12.35
C MET A 1013 -15.71 9.93 -12.62
N LEU A 1014 -15.01 9.15 -11.80
CA LEU A 1014 -15.23 7.72 -11.60
C LEU A 1014 -15.51 7.48 -10.12
N ILE A 1015 -16.60 6.79 -9.81
CA ILE A 1015 -16.92 6.29 -8.48
C ILE A 1015 -16.67 4.78 -8.49
N ILE A 1016 -15.89 4.30 -7.53
CA ILE A 1016 -15.54 2.89 -7.34
C ILE A 1016 -16.18 2.45 -6.02
N VAL A 1017 -16.95 1.37 -6.02
CA VAL A 1017 -17.61 0.84 -4.83
C VAL A 1017 -17.21 -0.62 -4.63
N THR A 1018 -16.73 -0.95 -3.44
CA THR A 1018 -16.32 -2.31 -3.04
C THR A 1018 -16.53 -2.52 -1.54
N GLU A 1019 -16.49 -3.78 -1.12
CA GLU A 1019 -16.37 -4.18 0.28
C GLU A 1019 -14.89 -4.25 0.72
N ASP A 1020 -14.65 -4.19 2.03
CA ASP A 1020 -13.34 -4.43 2.64
C ASP A 1020 -12.99 -5.94 2.74
N ASP A 1021 -13.99 -6.78 2.96
CA ASP A 1021 -13.92 -8.23 2.99
C ASP A 1021 -15.30 -8.88 2.68
N PRO A 1022 -15.39 -10.22 2.58
CA PRO A 1022 -16.65 -10.93 2.29
C PRO A 1022 -17.17 -11.80 3.48
N GLN A 1023 -16.61 -11.64 4.68
CA GLN A 1023 -16.77 -12.57 5.82
C GLN A 1023 -18.22 -12.74 6.31
N GLY A 1024 -19.08 -11.74 6.05
CA GLY A 1024 -20.47 -11.72 6.47
C GLY A 1024 -21.43 -12.43 5.50
N GLY A 1025 -20.90 -13.11 4.46
CA GLY A 1025 -21.69 -13.68 3.39
C GLY A 1025 -21.37 -15.10 2.95
N ARG A 1026 -22.12 -15.55 1.95
CA ARG A 1026 -21.92 -16.82 1.28
C ARG A 1026 -22.01 -16.63 -0.22
N ASP A 1027 -21.15 -17.35 -0.94
CA ASP A 1027 -21.07 -17.31 -2.39
C ASP A 1027 -20.85 -18.72 -2.95
N HIS A 1028 -21.44 -18.97 -4.12
CA HIS A 1028 -21.40 -20.27 -4.80
C HIS A 1028 -20.17 -20.47 -5.69
N VAL A 1029 -19.39 -19.42 -5.97
CA VAL A 1029 -18.16 -19.50 -6.78
C VAL A 1029 -16.95 -19.63 -5.86
N ASP A 1030 -16.72 -18.65 -5.00
CA ASP A 1030 -15.67 -18.68 -3.97
C ASP A 1030 -16.08 -17.78 -2.81
N ALA A 1031 -15.78 -18.21 -1.58
CA ALA A 1031 -16.11 -17.49 -0.35
C ALA A 1031 -15.50 -16.07 -0.27
N HIS A 1032 -14.51 -15.74 -1.09
CA HIS A 1032 -13.90 -14.41 -1.16
C HIS A 1032 -14.56 -13.46 -2.17
N ARG A 1033 -15.55 -13.95 -2.94
CA ARG A 1033 -16.17 -13.15 -3.99
C ARG A 1033 -17.02 -12.04 -3.40
N SER A 1034 -16.79 -10.83 -3.88
CA SER A 1034 -17.50 -9.64 -3.40
C SER A 1034 -17.95 -8.76 -4.58
N LEU A 1035 -18.51 -7.60 -4.29
CA LEU A 1035 -18.98 -6.66 -5.29
C LEU A 1035 -17.90 -5.64 -5.65
N LEU A 1036 -17.80 -5.34 -6.95
CA LEU A 1036 -17.08 -4.20 -7.46
C LEU A 1036 -17.96 -3.50 -8.50
N MET A 1037 -18.37 -2.28 -8.20
CA MET A 1037 -19.15 -1.43 -9.11
C MET A 1037 -18.31 -0.25 -9.57
N LEU A 1038 -18.37 0.02 -10.87
CA LEU A 1038 -17.78 1.22 -11.46
C LEU A 1038 -18.92 2.12 -11.93
N ILE A 1039 -18.89 3.40 -11.55
CA ILE A 1039 -19.99 4.34 -11.78
C ILE A 1039 -19.39 5.65 -12.30
N GLY A 1040 -19.83 6.13 -13.46
CA GLY A 1040 -19.28 7.35 -14.05
C GLY A 1040 -19.72 7.53 -15.50
N PRO A 1041 -19.55 8.72 -16.10
CA PRO A 1041 -19.97 8.95 -17.48
C PRO A 1041 -19.30 8.03 -18.49
N TYR A 1042 -18.04 7.67 -18.26
CA TYR A 1042 -17.24 6.84 -19.16
C TYR A 1042 -17.37 5.34 -18.89
N VAL A 1043 -18.27 4.94 -17.99
CA VAL A 1043 -18.51 3.53 -17.66
C VAL A 1043 -19.65 3.00 -18.52
N LYS A 1044 -19.47 1.80 -19.11
CA LYS A 1044 -20.48 1.17 -19.96
C LYS A 1044 -21.76 0.89 -19.20
N LYS A 1045 -22.89 1.19 -19.84
CA LYS A 1045 -24.22 0.97 -19.28
C LYS A 1045 -24.59 -0.52 -19.25
N GLY A 1046 -24.96 -1.02 -18.07
CA GLY A 1046 -25.44 -2.39 -17.87
C GLY A 1046 -24.40 -3.47 -18.15
N TRP A 1047 -23.12 -3.11 -18.16
CA TRP A 1047 -22.03 -4.02 -18.50
C TRP A 1047 -21.67 -4.92 -17.33
N VAL A 1048 -21.38 -6.19 -17.62
CA VAL A 1048 -20.86 -7.13 -16.63
C VAL A 1048 -19.48 -7.59 -17.06
N SER A 1049 -18.46 -7.24 -16.27
CA SER A 1049 -17.11 -7.75 -16.48
C SER A 1049 -16.94 -9.07 -15.75
N SER A 1050 -16.45 -10.07 -16.47
CA SER A 1050 -16.04 -11.37 -15.91
C SER A 1050 -14.52 -11.54 -15.86
N THR A 1051 -13.77 -10.45 -16.05
CA THR A 1051 -12.33 -10.43 -15.76
C THR A 1051 -12.12 -10.73 -14.28
N LEU A 1052 -11.20 -11.64 -13.95
CA LEU A 1052 -10.83 -11.92 -12.58
C LEU A 1052 -10.09 -10.71 -12.00
N LEU A 1053 -10.70 -10.07 -11.01
CA LEU A 1053 -10.22 -8.83 -10.39
C LEU A 1053 -10.10 -9.00 -8.88
N ASP A 1054 -9.23 -8.18 -8.28
CA ASP A 1054 -8.88 -8.20 -6.87
C ASP A 1054 -8.55 -6.77 -6.36
N PHE A 1055 -8.12 -6.60 -5.11
CA PHE A 1055 -7.76 -5.27 -4.60
C PHE A 1055 -6.57 -4.65 -5.34
N GLY A 1056 -5.61 -5.48 -5.77
CA GLY A 1056 -4.51 -5.06 -6.64
C GLY A 1056 -5.01 -4.41 -7.94
N SER A 1057 -6.11 -4.93 -8.49
CA SER A 1057 -6.74 -4.41 -9.71
C SER A 1057 -7.35 -3.02 -9.51
N ILE A 1058 -7.96 -2.77 -8.34
CA ILE A 1058 -8.46 -1.43 -7.97
C ILE A 1058 -7.30 -0.46 -7.82
N MET A 1059 -6.23 -0.85 -7.10
CA MET A 1059 -5.04 -0.01 -6.91
C MET A 1059 -4.37 0.33 -8.24
N LYS A 1060 -4.16 -0.67 -9.11
CA LYS A 1060 -3.59 -0.47 -10.45
C LYS A 1060 -4.41 0.50 -11.28
N MET A 1061 -5.74 0.40 -11.23
CA MET A 1061 -6.65 1.32 -11.92
C MET A 1061 -6.55 2.75 -11.36
N ILE A 1062 -6.58 2.91 -10.03
CA ILE A 1062 -6.44 4.23 -9.39
C ILE A 1062 -5.09 4.86 -9.74
N PHE A 1063 -3.99 4.12 -9.63
CA PHE A 1063 -2.66 4.64 -9.94
C PHE A 1063 -2.51 4.99 -11.42
N THR A 1064 -3.04 4.16 -12.32
CA THR A 1064 -3.03 4.44 -13.76
C THR A 1064 -3.81 5.72 -14.09
N LEU A 1065 -5.00 5.92 -13.52
CA LEU A 1065 -5.81 7.12 -13.74
C LEU A 1065 -5.24 8.39 -13.08
N LEU A 1066 -4.33 8.23 -12.11
CA LEU A 1066 -3.65 9.31 -11.42
C LEU A 1066 -2.21 9.54 -11.92
N ASP A 1067 -1.78 8.81 -12.97
CA ASP A 1067 -0.44 8.88 -13.56
C ASP A 1067 0.69 8.52 -12.58
N LEU A 1068 0.39 7.59 -11.69
CA LEU A 1068 1.27 7.07 -10.65
C LEU A 1068 1.84 5.71 -11.06
N PRO A 1069 3.10 5.41 -10.71
CA PRO A 1069 3.65 4.06 -10.89
C PRO A 1069 3.00 3.07 -9.93
N SER A 1070 3.23 1.78 -10.14
CA SER A 1070 2.79 0.76 -9.19
C SER A 1070 3.43 0.93 -7.82
N LEU A 1071 2.65 0.63 -6.76
CA LEU A 1071 3.11 0.76 -5.39
C LEU A 1071 3.88 -0.49 -4.94
N ASN A 1072 3.43 -1.67 -5.37
CA ASN A 1072 3.99 -2.96 -5.00
C ASN A 1072 3.73 -4.01 -6.10
N GLN A 1073 4.18 -5.25 -5.88
CA GLN A 1073 4.07 -6.32 -6.88
C GLN A 1073 2.61 -6.77 -7.12
N PHE A 1074 1.72 -6.62 -6.13
CA PHE A 1074 0.33 -7.06 -6.24
C PHE A 1074 -0.45 -6.17 -7.21
N ASP A 1075 -0.34 -4.85 -7.11
CA ASP A 1075 -0.99 -3.96 -8.08
C ASP A 1075 -0.29 -3.99 -9.45
N ALA A 1076 1.05 -4.10 -9.51
CA ALA A 1076 1.76 -4.19 -10.78
C ALA A 1076 1.31 -5.39 -11.62
N THR A 1077 1.09 -6.54 -10.98
CA THR A 1077 0.73 -7.80 -11.64
C THR A 1077 -0.77 -8.05 -11.75
N ALA A 1078 -1.62 -7.17 -11.22
CA ALA A 1078 -3.08 -7.33 -11.25
C ALA A 1078 -3.68 -7.10 -12.65
N ALA A 1079 -4.89 -7.63 -12.86
CA ALA A 1079 -5.67 -7.39 -14.07
C ALA A 1079 -6.29 -5.98 -14.05
N MET A 1080 -6.74 -5.51 -15.22
CA MET A 1080 -7.39 -4.20 -15.36
C MET A 1080 -8.84 -4.37 -15.86
N PRO A 1081 -9.82 -3.67 -15.26
CA PRO A 1081 -11.22 -3.69 -15.71
C PRO A 1081 -11.44 -2.82 -16.95
N SER A 1082 -10.54 -2.94 -17.94
CA SER A 1082 -10.54 -2.12 -19.16
C SER A 1082 -11.78 -2.31 -20.01
N ASP A 1083 -12.45 -3.46 -19.91
CA ASP A 1083 -13.68 -3.78 -20.63
C ASP A 1083 -14.90 -3.02 -20.11
N CYS A 1084 -14.83 -2.43 -18.90
CA CYS A 1084 -15.92 -1.65 -18.30
C CYS A 1084 -16.07 -0.24 -18.87
N PHE A 1085 -15.12 0.26 -19.67
CA PHE A 1085 -15.09 1.66 -20.10
C PHE A 1085 -15.49 1.87 -21.57
N SER A 1086 -16.09 3.02 -21.86
CA SER A 1086 -16.55 3.46 -23.18
C SER A 1086 -15.97 4.84 -23.52
N ASP A 1087 -15.57 5.04 -24.76
CA ASP A 1087 -15.19 6.36 -25.30
C ASP A 1087 -16.39 7.27 -25.57
N GLU A 1088 -17.62 6.74 -25.47
CA GLU A 1088 -18.88 7.48 -25.53
C GLU A 1088 -19.42 7.75 -24.11
N PRO A 1089 -19.29 8.98 -23.57
CA PRO A 1089 -19.74 9.29 -22.21
C PRO A 1089 -21.26 9.50 -22.08
N ASP A 1090 -21.87 8.99 -21.01
CA ASP A 1090 -23.24 9.29 -20.57
C ASP A 1090 -23.24 10.23 -19.35
N PHE A 1091 -23.50 11.52 -19.57
CA PHE A 1091 -23.53 12.52 -18.50
C PHE A 1091 -24.84 12.57 -17.71
N THR A 1092 -25.80 11.70 -18.00
CA THR A 1092 -27.10 11.73 -17.31
C THR A 1092 -26.89 11.61 -15.79
N PRO A 1093 -27.49 12.46 -14.95
CA PRO A 1093 -27.41 12.34 -13.49
C PRO A 1093 -28.19 11.13 -12.95
N TYR A 1094 -27.75 10.57 -11.82
CA TYR A 1094 -28.44 9.45 -11.17
C TYR A 1094 -29.64 9.90 -10.34
N THR A 1095 -30.74 9.15 -10.37
CA THR A 1095 -31.92 9.39 -9.53
C THR A 1095 -32.16 8.16 -8.66
N PRO A 1096 -32.12 8.30 -7.32
CA PRO A 1096 -32.33 7.19 -6.39
C PRO A 1096 -33.71 6.55 -6.51
N GLN A 1097 -33.75 5.24 -6.26
CA GLN A 1097 -34.97 4.49 -5.98
C GLN A 1097 -35.36 4.65 -4.51
N PRO A 1098 -36.66 4.75 -4.19
CA PRO A 1098 -37.12 4.86 -2.82
C PRO A 1098 -36.85 3.57 -2.03
N VAL A 1099 -36.51 3.72 -0.75
CA VAL A 1099 -36.48 2.58 0.20
C VAL A 1099 -37.91 2.21 0.61
N ASP A 1100 -38.15 0.92 0.83
CA ASP A 1100 -39.44 0.45 1.36
C ASP A 1100 -39.60 0.87 2.84
N PRO A 1101 -40.60 1.69 3.20
CA PRO A 1101 -40.79 2.16 4.57
C PRO A 1101 -41.19 1.04 5.55
N ARG A 1102 -41.63 -0.12 5.05
CA ARG A 1102 -41.88 -1.31 5.88
C ARG A 1102 -40.56 -1.92 6.38
N LEU A 1103 -39.47 -1.70 5.65
CA LEU A 1103 -38.13 -2.22 5.94
C LEU A 1103 -37.28 -1.21 6.70
N PHE A 1104 -37.21 0.03 6.26
CA PHE A 1104 -36.36 1.05 6.85
C PHE A 1104 -36.99 2.44 6.76
N ASP A 1105 -36.98 3.18 7.88
CA ASP A 1105 -37.47 4.56 7.96
C ASP A 1105 -36.30 5.51 8.29
N PRO A 1106 -35.79 6.27 7.29
CA PRO A 1106 -34.67 7.17 7.50
C PRO A 1106 -34.99 8.34 8.45
N ALA A 1107 -36.25 8.80 8.50
CA ALA A 1107 -36.65 9.87 9.41
C ALA A 1107 -36.58 9.39 10.87
N LYS A 1108 -36.99 8.14 11.12
CA LYS A 1108 -36.86 7.52 12.45
C LYS A 1108 -35.40 7.28 12.82
N ALA A 1109 -34.55 6.87 11.88
CA ALA A 1109 -33.12 6.66 12.09
C ALA A 1109 -32.36 7.95 12.43
N LEU A 1110 -32.73 9.08 11.80
CA LEU A 1110 -32.10 10.39 12.03
C LEU A 1110 -32.63 11.14 13.27
N LYS A 1111 -33.81 10.79 13.78
CA LYS A 1111 -34.43 11.46 14.93
C LYS A 1111 -33.51 11.60 16.16
N PRO A 1112 -32.74 10.57 16.59
CA PRO A 1112 -31.81 10.70 17.71
C PRO A 1112 -30.66 11.70 17.50
N PHE A 1113 -30.42 12.10 16.25
CA PHE A 1113 -29.35 13.01 15.86
C PHE A 1113 -29.84 14.45 15.69
N GLU A 1114 -31.10 14.73 16.04
CA GLU A 1114 -31.77 16.03 15.87
C GLU A 1114 -31.78 16.48 14.41
N ARG A 1115 -31.83 15.51 13.47
CA ARG A 1115 -31.94 15.74 12.03
C ARG A 1115 -33.26 15.16 11.50
N GLY A 1116 -33.81 15.81 10.47
CA GLY A 1116 -34.98 15.33 9.74
C GLY A 1116 -34.58 14.81 8.36
N PHE A 1117 -35.32 13.83 7.84
CA PHE A 1117 -35.17 13.36 6.46
C PHE A 1117 -36.21 14.03 5.57
N ASP A 1118 -35.78 14.60 4.43
CA ASP A 1118 -36.66 15.30 3.49
C ASP A 1118 -36.71 14.57 2.15
N TRP A 1119 -37.80 13.83 1.93
CA TRP A 1119 -38.05 13.09 0.69
C TRP A 1119 -38.19 14.00 -0.54
N SER A 1120 -38.66 15.24 -0.38
CA SER A 1120 -38.85 16.17 -1.50
C SER A 1120 -37.51 16.60 -2.11
N ARG A 1121 -36.47 16.73 -1.29
CA ARG A 1121 -35.10 17.01 -1.75
C ARG A 1121 -34.50 15.85 -2.55
N LEU A 1122 -34.90 14.61 -2.26
CA LEU A 1122 -34.43 13.45 -3.00
C LEU A 1122 -35.03 13.41 -4.42
N LEU A 1123 -36.33 13.74 -4.55
CA LEU A 1123 -37.09 13.56 -5.78
C LEU A 1123 -37.12 14.81 -6.68
N ASP A 1124 -37.16 16.03 -6.13
CA ASP A 1124 -37.43 17.27 -6.89
C ASP A 1124 -36.33 18.36 -6.77
N SER A 1125 -35.13 18.03 -6.28
CA SER A 1125 -34.08 19.05 -6.10
C SER A 1125 -33.51 19.58 -7.44
N PRO A 1126 -33.40 20.92 -7.61
CA PRO A 1126 -32.83 21.57 -8.79
C PRO A 1126 -31.33 21.28 -8.95
N ALA A 1127 -30.76 21.67 -10.09
CA ALA A 1127 -29.33 21.53 -10.36
C ALA A 1127 -28.51 22.32 -9.31
N MET A 1128 -27.43 21.71 -8.82
CA MET A 1128 -26.50 22.38 -7.91
C MET A 1128 -25.83 23.53 -8.67
N ASP A 1129 -25.70 24.70 -8.04
CA ASP A 1129 -25.27 25.98 -8.62
C ASP A 1129 -26.32 26.74 -9.46
N ASP A 1130 -27.62 26.55 -9.18
CA ASP A 1130 -28.65 27.51 -9.62
C ASP A 1130 -28.39 28.89 -8.96
N PRO A 1131 -28.08 29.95 -9.74
CA PRO A 1131 -27.83 31.28 -9.21
C PRO A 1131 -29.03 31.91 -8.47
N GLU A 1132 -30.25 31.41 -8.66
CA GLU A 1132 -31.45 31.83 -7.92
C GLU A 1132 -31.53 31.16 -6.53
N ASP A 1133 -31.25 29.86 -6.42
CA ASP A 1133 -31.21 29.15 -5.14
C ASP A 1133 -30.03 29.60 -4.26
N MET A 1134 -28.88 29.91 -4.87
CA MET A 1134 -27.76 30.49 -4.13
C MET A 1134 -28.09 31.87 -3.56
N ARG A 1135 -28.88 32.67 -4.28
CA ARG A 1135 -29.37 33.97 -3.79
C ARG A 1135 -30.39 33.81 -2.67
N SER A 1136 -31.34 32.89 -2.80
CA SER A 1136 -32.35 32.62 -1.78
C SER A 1136 -31.74 32.07 -0.48
N GLY A 1137 -30.67 31.26 -0.59
CA GLY A 1137 -29.88 30.78 0.53
C GLY A 1137 -29.14 31.89 1.29
N PHE A 1138 -28.49 32.81 0.55
CA PHE A 1138 -27.87 34.02 1.14
C PHE A 1138 -28.90 34.88 1.87
N GLU A 1139 -30.06 35.11 1.25
CA GLU A 1139 -31.14 35.89 1.87
C GLU A 1139 -31.74 35.21 3.12
N GLN A 1140 -31.76 33.87 3.18
CA GLN A 1140 -32.18 33.13 4.37
C GLN A 1140 -31.13 33.13 5.49
N GLU A 1141 -29.84 33.07 5.16
CA GLU A 1141 -28.75 33.20 6.14
C GLU A 1141 -28.70 34.62 6.73
N ASP A 1142 -28.88 35.66 5.91
CA ASP A 1142 -28.98 37.04 6.38
C ASP A 1142 -30.14 37.20 7.37
N ARG A 1143 -31.34 36.67 7.04
CA ARG A 1143 -32.50 36.67 7.96
C ARG A 1143 -32.26 35.86 9.24
N ARG A 1144 -31.50 34.75 9.18
CA ARG A 1144 -31.15 33.95 10.37
C ARG A 1144 -30.11 34.67 11.24
N SER A 1145 -29.20 35.42 10.64
CA SER A 1145 -28.20 36.21 11.37
C SER A 1145 -28.82 37.37 12.15
N GLU A 1146 -29.91 37.96 11.65
CA GLU A 1146 -30.69 39.00 12.33
C GLU A 1146 -31.46 38.52 13.57
N THR A 1147 -31.64 37.20 13.75
CA THR A 1147 -32.42 36.61 14.87
C THR A 1147 -31.59 36.01 16.00
N ARG A 1148 -30.24 36.04 15.92
CA ARG A 1148 -29.35 35.60 17.01
C ARG A 1148 -28.99 36.78 17.94
N PRO A 1149 -29.33 36.73 19.25
CA PRO A 1149 -28.83 37.74 20.18
C PRO A 1149 -27.31 37.56 20.37
N LEU A 1150 -26.55 38.63 20.19
CA LEU A 1150 -25.11 38.67 20.45
C LEU A 1150 -24.83 38.49 21.95
N PRO A 1151 -23.87 37.65 22.36
CA PRO A 1151 -23.45 37.57 23.75
C PRO A 1151 -22.46 38.70 24.06
N GLY A 1152 -22.85 39.59 24.98
CA GLY A 1152 -21.93 40.33 25.86
C GLY A 1152 -21.28 41.59 25.30
N VAL A 1153 -22.01 42.72 25.32
CA VAL A 1153 -21.40 44.04 25.49
C VAL A 1153 -22.13 44.75 26.63
N ALA A 1154 -21.42 45.03 27.72
CA ALA A 1154 -21.96 45.74 28.89
C ALA A 1154 -22.27 47.21 28.55
N PRO A 1155 -23.38 47.79 29.04
CA PRO A 1155 -23.70 49.19 28.75
C PRO A 1155 -22.98 50.13 29.72
N LEU A 1156 -22.21 51.07 29.17
CA LEU A 1156 -21.72 52.22 29.93
C LEU A 1156 -22.85 53.25 30.05
N PHE A 1157 -23.20 53.59 31.29
CA PHE A 1157 -24.13 54.65 31.65
C PHE A 1157 -23.65 56.02 31.14
N LEU A 1158 -24.52 56.73 30.42
CA LEU A 1158 -24.64 58.20 30.46
C LEU A 1158 -26.11 58.58 30.21
N ARG A 1159 -26.75 59.16 31.24
CA ARG A 1159 -28.00 59.95 31.19
C ARG A 1159 -27.66 61.41 30.83
N PRO A 1160 -28.63 62.34 30.60
CA PRO A 1160 -30.03 62.21 30.14
C PRO A 1160 -30.42 63.26 29.08
N THR A 1161 -31.65 63.16 28.57
CA THR A 1161 -32.64 64.18 28.11
C THR A 1161 -33.41 63.56 26.94
N GLY A 1162 -34.72 63.56 26.82
CA GLY A 1162 -35.83 64.06 27.61
C GLY A 1162 -37.08 63.94 26.73
N ALA A 1163 -38.22 63.66 27.37
CA ALA A 1163 -39.57 64.02 26.94
C ALA A 1163 -40.31 63.21 25.84
N ARG A 1164 -41.48 62.70 26.28
CA ARG A 1164 -42.77 62.47 25.57
C ARG A 1164 -42.80 61.25 24.64
N GLY A 1165 -43.57 60.20 24.93
CA GLY A 1165 -45.05 60.18 24.93
C GLY A 1165 -45.53 60.28 23.48
N ALA A 1166 -46.41 59.48 22.91
CA ALA A 1166 -47.32 58.40 23.29
C ALA A 1166 -48.05 58.02 21.97
N GLU A 1167 -48.67 56.83 21.90
CA GLU A 1167 -49.67 56.44 20.87
C GLU A 1167 -49.14 56.26 19.43
N LYS A 1168 -49.32 55.13 18.72
CA LYS A 1168 -50.34 54.06 18.72
C LYS A 1168 -49.68 52.73 18.36
#